data_AF-A0A7N6B3N3-F1
#
_entry.id   AF-A0A7N6B3N3-F1
#
_cell.length_a   1.000
_cell.length_b   1.000
_cell.length_c   1.000
_cell.angle_alpha   90.00
_cell.angle_beta   90.00
_cell.angle_gamma   90.00
#
_symmetry.space_group_name_H-M   'P 1'
#
loop_
_entity.id
_entity.type
_entity.pdbx_description
1 polymer ?
#
loop_
_entity_poly.entity_id
_entity_poly.type
_entity_poly.pdbx_seq_one_letter_code
_entity_poly.pdbx_strand_id
1 'polypeptide(L)'
;NLAVEDVSNLGPGFILSDRSKNGGFIWSPSVGHEELLQGLGVGVKVTISSEHFREPLTFTCDGSSTVDLLIYQTLCYAQEDLDHLDVDDYLLKILVEKLTAAILDLVELYCSTFNANFHTVPQSHSCMAPVQEAGLVTNVLSFNVYAAHRIPITWAASYEGFFLSCSLTHGGIELCAPQHTSKQSVSKYLSYSIPPICRVCFPVQINQLPRESQLTVTLYASCLPPPGGAEDKGKQRRSIEALGWVTMPLFNFRHILTCGRKLLGLWPSAPGQSGNARASSSNFSQPDSVILQVRHTGLSVAVRSSVISLMGLSPPKHEILEPPLTCMYLYRLTVEDKRLLWEKKSFCQSESAALPLVLASAPCWEWACLPEIYALLRQWACLGHLDALGLLHASFPDQELRRTAVQWMDSISDPELMDVLPQLVQALKYECYLDSSLVRFLLRRAIGDVRIAHYLFWLLKDNLQDSQFSARYQHLLAALLCCVGRGLRDEVDRQCWLVSILTKVAQKVRDATPSNRQCVLRESLDEMKQFFLMNTSCRLPLNPALLVKGINIQLCSFFNSNAVPLKLSFQNLDPVGDNVNVIFKSGDDLRQDMLTLQMIRIMNKIWIQEGLDMRMVIFKCFSTGRGRGMVEMIPHADTLRKIQVEHGVTGSFKDRPLADWLQKHNPTDEQYDKAVENFIYSCAGCCVATYILGICDRHNDNIMLKTSGHMFHIDFGKFLGHAQMFGNIKRDRAPFVFTSDMAYVINGGDKPSSRFHDFVDLCCEAYNLIRKHTHLFLNLLGLMLSCGIPELSDLEDLKYVYDALRPHESEADATMYFTRLIESSLGSVATKLNFFIHNLAQMKFASSEDRPTLSFAPRVHTVKSDGLIRSLYICRHLRTSTSKGYVSPVFVVKVEREAQQEVQLVQRTFEEFHELHSKLRLVFPSSKLPSFPSRFVIGRSRGEATADRRKDELNGYVWHLIHAVPEVAQSDLVYTFFHPLPRDETPGTTSSKPAELLWSPAPGTELGEVKLSISYRNDKLFIMVMHIRGLVSDGTDPDPYVKLYLLPDPQKTSKRKTKAARRTCNPTYNEMLRLPQKLQLLFLSAADTGSCCHGNVCPLVGFHMFEVVFCSSRVEFYTSCLRFVFPLSCSWCTSGSLGGTWTRG
;
A
#
# COMPACT_ATOMS: atom_id res chain seq x y z
N ASN A 1 21.24 -26.23 35.60
CA ASN A 1 22.04 -26.06 34.36
C ASN A 1 22.48 -24.63 34.05
N LEU A 2 22.34 -23.67 34.98
CA LEU A 2 23.08 -22.40 34.95
C LEU A 2 23.69 -22.23 36.36
N ALA A 3 24.98 -21.92 36.42
CA ALA A 3 25.80 -21.71 37.63
C ALA A 3 26.03 -22.94 38.53
N VAL A 4 27.02 -23.75 38.16
CA VAL A 4 27.98 -24.26 39.14
C VAL A 4 29.33 -23.92 38.54
N GLU A 5 29.93 -22.80 38.95
CA GLU A 5 31.37 -22.67 38.83
C GLU A 5 31.97 -23.83 39.62
N ASP A 6 32.86 -24.56 38.95
CA ASP A 6 33.65 -25.64 39.53
C ASP A 6 34.14 -25.24 40.92
N VAL A 7 33.75 -26.00 41.96
CA VAL A 7 34.19 -25.79 43.35
C VAL A 7 35.73 -25.82 43.46
N SER A 8 36.41 -26.42 42.47
CA SER A 8 37.87 -26.42 42.30
C SER A 8 38.49 -25.04 42.02
N ASN A 9 37.73 -24.05 41.52
CA ASN A 9 38.22 -22.69 41.29
C ASN A 9 38.07 -21.74 42.49
N LEU A 10 37.42 -22.18 43.59
CA LEU A 10 37.32 -21.40 44.83
C LEU A 10 38.58 -21.51 45.72
N GLY A 11 39.52 -22.38 45.37
CA GLY A 11 40.76 -22.62 46.11
C GLY A 11 41.73 -21.42 46.27
N PRO A 12 41.96 -20.56 45.26
CA PRO A 12 42.98 -19.51 45.38
C PRO A 12 42.53 -18.23 46.11
N GLY A 13 41.22 -18.04 46.33
CA GLY A 13 40.66 -16.76 46.80
C GLY A 13 40.45 -16.64 48.31
N PHE A 14 40.62 -17.71 49.08
CA PHE A 14 40.40 -17.73 50.52
C PHE A 14 41.70 -18.05 51.27
N ILE A 15 42.58 -17.05 51.36
CA ILE A 15 43.65 -17.06 52.38
C ILE A 15 43.03 -16.47 53.65
N LEU A 16 42.40 -17.31 54.46
CA LEU A 16 42.06 -16.96 55.84
C LEU A 16 43.24 -17.30 56.75
N SER A 17 43.50 -16.40 57.69
CA SER A 17 44.73 -16.29 58.48
C SER A 17 44.91 -17.35 59.58
N ASP A 18 43.94 -18.26 59.78
CA ASP A 18 44.02 -19.32 60.78
C ASP A 18 43.75 -20.70 60.14
N ARG A 19 44.80 -21.53 60.06
CA ARG A 19 44.74 -22.88 59.50
C ARG A 19 44.17 -23.92 60.47
N SER A 20 43.97 -23.58 61.75
CA SER A 20 43.48 -24.52 62.77
C SER A 20 41.97 -24.80 62.68
N LYS A 21 41.20 -23.96 61.98
CA LYS A 21 39.74 -24.08 61.81
C LYS A 21 39.30 -24.71 60.48
N ASN A 22 40.21 -25.08 59.58
CA ASN A 22 39.86 -25.36 58.18
C ASN A 22 40.58 -26.59 57.59
N GLY A 23 40.13 -27.79 57.96
CA GLY A 23 40.49 -29.03 57.27
C GLY A 23 39.63 -29.19 56.01
N GLY A 24 40.26 -29.24 54.82
CA GLY A 24 39.57 -29.24 53.53
C GLY A 24 38.69 -30.47 53.27
N PHE A 25 37.56 -30.28 52.56
CA PHE A 25 36.55 -31.31 52.29
C PHE A 25 36.30 -31.51 50.78
N ILE A 26 36.19 -32.77 50.34
CA ILE A 26 35.70 -33.17 49.01
C ILE A 26 34.37 -33.92 49.19
N TRP A 27 33.34 -33.50 48.44
CA TRP A 27 31.99 -34.09 48.46
C TRP A 27 31.76 -34.99 47.23
N SER A 28 31.24 -36.20 47.43
CA SER A 28 30.72 -37.06 46.36
C SER A 28 29.46 -37.81 46.83
N PRO A 29 28.26 -37.40 46.39
CA PRO A 29 27.05 -38.19 46.57
C PRO A 29 26.91 -39.20 45.42
N SER A 30 26.65 -40.47 45.76
CA SER A 30 26.17 -41.49 44.83
C SER A 30 24.67 -41.69 45.06
N VAL A 31 23.82 -41.02 44.29
CA VAL A 31 22.37 -41.23 44.30
C VAL A 31 21.92 -41.62 42.90
N GLY A 32 21.14 -42.70 42.77
CA GLY A 32 20.62 -43.15 41.48
C GLY A 32 19.57 -42.19 40.91
N HIS A 33 19.51 -42.05 39.58
CA HIS A 33 18.62 -41.09 38.90
C HIS A 33 17.12 -41.35 39.14
N GLU A 34 16.74 -42.55 39.60
CA GLU A 34 15.34 -42.93 39.93
C GLU A 34 14.92 -42.54 41.36
N GLU A 35 15.87 -42.39 42.31
CA GLU A 35 15.56 -42.12 43.73
C GLU A 35 15.24 -40.64 43.99
N LEU A 36 15.72 -39.73 43.15
CA LEU A 36 15.47 -38.28 43.25
C LEU A 36 14.03 -37.86 42.91
N LEU A 37 13.23 -38.74 42.29
CA LEU A 37 11.83 -38.45 41.91
C LEU A 37 10.83 -38.72 43.06
N GLN A 38 11.26 -39.41 44.12
CA GLN A 38 10.45 -39.66 45.33
C GLN A 38 10.92 -38.72 46.44
N GLY A 39 10.26 -37.57 46.59
CA GLY A 39 10.64 -36.58 47.63
C GLY A 39 10.49 -37.11 49.07
N LEU A 40 11.39 -36.62 49.94
CA LEU A 40 11.53 -36.84 51.40
C LEU A 40 11.78 -38.30 51.83
N GLY A 41 12.95 -38.56 52.45
CA GLY A 41 13.32 -39.87 53.01
C GLY A 41 14.48 -40.61 52.32
N VAL A 42 15.17 -39.98 51.36
CA VAL A 42 16.29 -40.61 50.64
C VAL A 42 17.54 -40.62 51.53
N GLY A 43 18.02 -41.80 51.88
CA GLY A 43 19.28 -41.98 52.62
C GLY A 43 20.48 -41.67 51.72
N VAL A 44 21.15 -40.55 51.97
CA VAL A 44 22.33 -40.11 51.24
C VAL A 44 23.58 -40.55 52.00
N LYS A 45 24.45 -41.32 51.36
CA LYS A 45 25.75 -41.67 51.91
C LYS A 45 26.72 -40.51 51.67
N VAL A 46 27.18 -39.88 52.74
CA VAL A 46 28.06 -38.71 52.71
C VAL A 46 29.44 -39.13 53.20
N THR A 47 30.46 -38.86 52.40
CA THR A 47 31.87 -39.05 52.78
C THR A 47 32.53 -37.70 52.99
N ILE A 48 33.18 -37.55 54.14
CA ILE A 48 33.76 -36.30 54.62
C ILE A 48 35.22 -36.56 54.94
N SER A 49 36.11 -35.96 54.15
CA SER A 49 37.56 -36.01 54.34
C SER A 49 38.03 -34.76 55.07
N SER A 50 38.93 -34.85 56.05
CA SER A 50 39.57 -33.70 56.70
C SER A 50 41.04 -34.04 56.97
N GLU A 51 41.92 -33.04 57.05
CA GLU A 51 43.32 -33.24 57.44
C GLU A 51 43.47 -33.82 58.86
N HIS A 52 42.42 -33.73 59.68
CA HIS A 52 42.37 -34.33 61.02
C HIS A 52 42.00 -35.82 61.03
N PHE A 53 41.52 -36.37 59.90
CA PHE A 53 41.18 -37.79 59.77
C PHE A 53 42.23 -38.52 58.93
N ARG A 54 42.68 -39.71 59.39
CA ARG A 54 43.56 -40.58 58.60
C ARG A 54 42.84 -41.23 57.41
N GLU A 55 41.54 -41.44 57.52
CA GLU A 55 40.66 -41.99 56.49
C GLU A 55 39.37 -41.18 56.39
N PRO A 56 38.74 -41.02 55.21
CA PRO A 56 37.51 -40.26 55.05
C PRO A 56 36.35 -40.86 55.87
N LEU A 57 35.62 -40.02 56.61
CA LEU A 57 34.48 -40.42 57.41
C LEU A 57 33.24 -40.55 56.52
N THR A 58 32.67 -41.75 56.41
CA THR A 58 31.44 -41.96 55.63
C THR A 58 30.26 -42.33 56.52
N PHE A 59 29.18 -41.56 56.48
CA PHE A 59 27.93 -41.85 57.18
C PHE A 59 26.72 -41.59 56.28
N THR A 60 25.58 -42.21 56.61
CA THR A 60 24.32 -42.01 55.88
C THR A 60 23.47 -40.97 56.61
N CYS A 61 23.01 -39.95 55.90
CA CYS A 61 22.10 -38.92 56.40
C CYS A 61 20.82 -38.91 55.56
N ASP A 62 19.75 -38.29 56.07
CA ASP A 62 18.57 -38.04 55.25
C ASP A 62 18.86 -36.90 54.25
N GLY A 63 18.33 -36.97 53.03
CA GLY A 63 18.46 -35.92 52.02
C GLY A 63 17.88 -34.56 52.41
N SER A 64 17.10 -34.48 53.49
CA SER A 64 16.60 -33.25 54.10
C SER A 64 17.46 -32.71 55.25
N SER A 65 18.55 -33.39 55.62
CA SER A 65 19.43 -32.98 56.71
C SER A 65 20.11 -31.64 56.41
N THR A 66 20.11 -30.73 57.39
CA THR A 66 20.79 -29.43 57.25
C THR A 66 22.31 -29.61 57.25
N VAL A 67 23.03 -28.66 56.66
CA VAL A 67 24.50 -28.65 56.69
C VAL A 67 25.03 -28.58 58.11
N ASP A 68 24.31 -27.89 59.00
CA ASP A 68 24.60 -27.86 60.44
C ASP A 68 24.61 -29.26 61.04
N LEU A 69 23.58 -30.06 60.75
CA LEU A 69 23.47 -31.44 61.23
C LEU A 69 24.61 -32.31 60.68
N LEU A 70 25.03 -32.11 59.43
CA LEU A 70 26.16 -32.83 58.84
C LEU A 70 27.48 -32.45 59.50
N ILE A 71 27.68 -31.16 59.80
CA ILE A 71 28.89 -30.68 60.48
C ILE A 71 28.90 -31.19 61.93
N TYR A 72 27.81 -31.04 62.69
CA TYR A 72 27.70 -31.59 64.04
C TYR A 72 27.92 -33.10 64.07
N GLN A 73 27.32 -33.86 63.15
CA GLN A 73 27.49 -35.31 63.09
C GLN A 73 28.94 -35.71 62.77
N THR A 74 29.65 -34.92 61.97
CA THR A 74 31.09 -35.12 61.70
C THR A 74 31.93 -34.79 62.93
N LEU A 75 31.62 -33.70 63.62
CA LEU A 75 32.36 -33.22 64.79
C LEU A 75 32.17 -34.13 66.01
N CYS A 76 30.96 -34.67 66.21
CA CYS A 76 30.70 -35.71 67.22
C CYS A 76 31.58 -36.97 67.03
N TYR A 77 32.04 -37.24 65.81
CA TYR A 77 32.98 -38.34 65.51
C TYR A 77 34.45 -37.96 65.74
N ALA A 78 34.77 -36.66 65.83
CA ALA A 78 36.12 -36.12 65.81
C ALA A 78 36.57 -35.50 67.15
N GLN A 79 35.62 -35.03 67.97
CA GLN A 79 35.87 -34.25 69.18
C GLN A 79 34.91 -34.68 70.31
N GLU A 80 35.43 -34.75 71.54
CA GLU A 80 34.65 -35.14 72.74
C GLU A 80 33.90 -33.96 73.38
N ASP A 81 34.25 -32.72 73.05
CA ASP A 81 33.70 -31.50 73.64
C ASP A 81 33.25 -30.52 72.53
N LEU A 82 31.97 -30.14 72.54
CA LEU A 82 31.30 -29.35 71.50
C LEU A 82 30.78 -27.99 72.02
N ASP A 83 30.99 -27.67 73.29
CA ASP A 83 30.29 -26.58 74.00
C ASP A 83 30.71 -25.15 73.57
N HIS A 84 31.74 -25.00 72.73
CA HIS A 84 32.29 -23.71 72.27
C HIS A 84 32.46 -23.59 70.75
N LEU A 85 31.72 -24.41 69.99
CA LEU A 85 31.97 -24.64 68.59
C LEU A 85 30.95 -23.89 67.71
N ASP A 86 31.43 -22.90 66.94
CA ASP A 86 30.62 -22.14 65.99
C ASP A 86 30.64 -22.82 64.61
N VAL A 87 29.49 -23.32 64.18
CA VAL A 87 29.34 -24.03 62.91
C VAL A 87 29.43 -23.08 61.71
N ASP A 88 29.22 -21.78 61.92
CA ASP A 88 29.27 -20.73 60.89
C ASP A 88 30.67 -20.54 60.29
N ASP A 89 31.72 -20.97 61.00
CA ASP A 89 33.13 -20.87 60.56
C ASP A 89 33.55 -21.98 59.58
N TYR A 90 32.74 -23.03 59.39
CA TYR A 90 33.12 -24.19 58.58
C TYR A 90 32.91 -23.96 57.09
N LEU A 91 33.93 -24.30 56.29
CA LEU A 91 33.94 -24.11 54.83
C LEU A 91 32.75 -24.77 54.13
N LEU A 92 32.28 -25.94 54.60
CA LEU A 92 31.12 -26.62 54.04
C LEU A 92 29.84 -25.78 54.17
N LYS A 93 29.61 -25.17 55.34
CA LYS A 93 28.48 -24.25 55.56
C LYS A 93 28.59 -23.02 54.68
N ILE A 94 29.76 -22.37 54.67
CA ILE A 94 30.03 -21.19 53.83
C ILE A 94 29.82 -21.49 52.34
N LEU A 95 30.24 -22.67 51.85
CA LEU A 95 30.08 -23.07 50.46
C LEU A 95 28.63 -23.37 50.11
N VAL A 96 27.89 -24.09 50.97
CA VAL A 96 26.48 -24.40 50.73
C VAL A 96 25.61 -23.15 50.85
N GLU A 97 25.90 -22.25 51.78
CA GLU A 97 25.22 -20.95 51.88
C GLU A 97 25.47 -20.10 50.64
N LYS A 98 26.71 -20.02 50.15
CA LYS A 98 27.03 -19.32 48.89
C LYS A 98 26.35 -19.97 47.69
N LEU A 99 26.29 -21.30 47.62
CA LEU A 99 25.59 -22.02 46.56
C LEU A 99 24.08 -21.76 46.64
N THR A 100 23.50 -21.81 47.83
CA THR A 100 22.08 -21.53 48.07
C THR A 100 21.76 -20.09 47.68
N ALA A 101 22.59 -19.12 48.09
CA ALA A 101 22.46 -17.72 47.69
C ALA A 101 22.58 -17.57 46.16
N ALA A 102 23.53 -18.25 45.52
CA ALA A 102 23.69 -18.23 44.06
C ALA A 102 22.49 -18.86 43.32
N ILE A 103 21.89 -19.92 43.87
CA ILE A 103 20.68 -20.55 43.34
C ILE A 103 19.48 -19.62 43.52
N LEU A 104 19.29 -19.02 44.70
CA LEU A 104 18.22 -18.05 44.95
C LEU A 104 18.35 -16.84 44.03
N ASP A 105 19.57 -16.31 43.87
CA ASP A 105 19.90 -15.25 42.90
C ASP A 105 19.51 -15.64 41.46
N LEU A 106 19.76 -16.89 41.07
CA LEU A 106 19.41 -17.42 39.76
C LEU A 106 17.89 -17.57 39.60
N VAL A 107 17.20 -18.05 40.64
CA VAL A 107 15.74 -18.18 40.66
C VAL A 107 15.10 -16.79 40.58
N GLU A 108 15.64 -15.80 41.29
CA GLU A 108 15.18 -14.41 41.21
C GLU A 108 15.45 -13.81 39.81
N LEU A 109 16.63 -14.06 39.23
CA LEU A 109 16.92 -13.67 37.84
C LEU A 109 15.95 -14.33 36.85
N TYR A 110 15.62 -15.60 37.05
CA TYR A 110 14.66 -16.33 36.24
C TYR A 110 13.26 -15.71 36.37
N CYS A 111 12.76 -15.51 37.60
CA CYS A 111 11.43 -14.95 37.86
C CYS A 111 11.30 -13.50 37.39
N SER A 112 12.39 -12.73 37.38
CA SER A 112 12.39 -11.35 36.89
C SER A 112 12.56 -11.23 35.37
N THR A 113 12.96 -12.32 34.69
CA THR A 113 13.14 -12.36 33.23
C THR A 113 11.97 -13.06 32.54
N PHE A 114 11.55 -14.20 33.06
CA PHE A 114 10.52 -15.07 32.50
C PHE A 114 9.23 -14.94 33.30
N ASN A 115 8.10 -15.19 32.64
CA ASN A 115 6.80 -15.20 33.29
C ASN A 115 6.65 -16.48 34.14
N ALA A 116 7.25 -16.46 35.33
CA ALA A 116 7.17 -17.54 36.29
C ALA A 116 5.86 -17.44 37.09
N ASN A 117 5.20 -18.57 37.30
CA ASN A 117 4.03 -18.69 38.18
C ASN A 117 4.41 -18.77 39.67
N PHE A 118 5.68 -18.55 40.01
CA PHE A 118 6.22 -18.52 41.36
C PHE A 118 7.19 -17.35 41.50
N HIS A 119 7.39 -16.89 42.73
CA HIS A 119 8.35 -15.85 43.08
C HIS A 119 9.15 -16.29 44.30
N THR A 120 10.38 -15.80 44.43
CA THR A 120 11.12 -15.92 45.67
C THR A 120 10.41 -15.11 46.76
N VAL A 121 10.39 -15.62 48.00
CA VAL A 121 9.90 -14.83 49.14
C VAL A 121 10.86 -13.64 49.29
N PRO A 122 10.37 -12.39 49.24
CA PRO A 122 11.24 -11.24 49.38
C PRO A 122 11.89 -11.29 50.76
N GLN A 123 13.21 -11.43 50.81
CA GLN A 123 13.94 -11.25 52.06
C GLN A 123 13.63 -9.82 52.56
N SER A 124 13.30 -9.70 53.85
CA SER A 124 12.79 -8.50 54.53
C SER A 124 13.74 -7.28 54.57
N HIS A 125 14.72 -7.21 53.67
CA HIS A 125 15.70 -6.14 53.52
C HIS A 125 15.74 -5.55 52.10
N SER A 126 14.58 -5.36 51.46
CA SER A 126 14.49 -4.39 50.36
C SER A 126 14.29 -2.99 50.97
N CYS A 127 15.36 -2.41 51.53
CA CYS A 127 15.40 -0.97 51.75
C CYS A 127 15.23 -0.31 50.38
N MET A 128 14.16 0.45 50.18
CA MET A 128 13.97 1.24 48.96
C MET A 128 15.21 2.12 48.79
N ALA A 129 16.12 1.72 47.89
CA ALA A 129 17.31 2.50 47.60
C ALA A 129 16.87 3.95 47.33
N PRO A 130 17.58 4.97 47.88
CA PRO A 130 17.22 6.36 47.66
C PRO A 130 17.08 6.63 46.16
N VAL A 131 16.13 7.49 45.77
CA VAL A 131 15.86 7.83 44.37
C VAL A 131 16.52 9.17 44.04
N GLN A 132 17.30 9.24 42.97
CA GLN A 132 17.92 10.47 42.46
C GLN A 132 17.42 10.79 41.05
N GLU A 133 17.28 12.08 40.76
CA GLU A 133 16.85 12.56 39.44
C GLU A 133 17.96 12.38 38.39
N ALA A 134 17.61 11.83 37.22
CA ALA A 134 18.54 11.55 36.14
C ALA A 134 19.32 12.79 35.67
N GLY A 135 18.68 13.96 35.65
CA GLY A 135 19.31 15.23 35.27
C GLY A 135 20.48 15.66 36.17
N LEU A 136 20.60 15.08 37.37
CA LEU A 136 21.66 15.39 38.34
C LEU A 136 22.81 14.37 38.33
N VAL A 137 22.71 13.30 37.52
CA VAL A 137 23.67 12.19 37.52
C VAL A 137 24.66 12.35 36.37
N THR A 138 25.90 12.71 36.69
CA THR A 138 26.98 12.91 35.70
C THR A 138 27.80 11.64 35.43
N ASN A 139 27.48 10.54 36.09
CA ASN A 139 28.13 9.26 35.85
C ASN A 139 27.96 8.82 34.40
N VAL A 140 29.01 8.21 33.87
CA VAL A 140 29.05 7.65 32.53
C VAL A 140 28.31 6.32 32.49
N LEU A 141 27.48 6.10 31.47
CA LEU A 141 26.74 4.84 31.33
C LEU A 141 27.70 3.67 31.04
N SER A 142 27.65 2.63 31.88
CA SER A 142 28.42 1.40 31.67
C SER A 142 27.71 0.14 32.14
N PHE A 143 28.00 -0.97 31.49
CA PHE A 143 27.47 -2.29 31.86
C PHE A 143 28.51 -3.39 31.60
N ASN A 144 28.33 -4.53 32.25
CA ASN A 144 29.18 -5.71 32.13
C ASN A 144 28.41 -6.81 31.40
N VAL A 145 29.09 -7.55 30.51
CA VAL A 145 28.48 -8.68 29.79
C VAL A 145 29.10 -9.99 30.29
N TYR A 146 28.36 -10.79 31.03
CA TYR A 146 28.94 -11.97 31.69
C TYR A 146 29.14 -13.16 30.78
N ALA A 147 28.25 -13.38 29.82
CA ALA A 147 28.34 -14.50 28.89
C ALA A 147 27.28 -14.38 27.80
N ALA A 148 27.54 -15.07 26.68
CA ALA A 148 26.51 -15.44 25.72
C ALA A 148 26.28 -16.95 25.81
N HIS A 149 25.05 -17.34 26.13
CA HIS A 149 24.62 -18.72 26.31
C HIS A 149 23.85 -19.22 25.09
N ARG A 150 23.76 -20.55 24.93
CA ARG A 150 23.02 -21.22 23.83
C ARG A 150 23.55 -20.88 22.43
N ILE A 151 24.87 -20.79 22.25
CA ILE A 151 25.44 -20.58 20.91
C ILE A 151 25.14 -21.83 20.05
N PRO A 152 24.47 -21.69 18.89
CA PRO A 152 24.19 -22.83 18.02
C PRO A 152 25.47 -23.56 17.60
N ILE A 153 25.41 -24.89 17.53
CA ILE A 153 26.55 -25.73 17.12
C ILE A 153 27.02 -25.35 15.72
N THR A 154 26.07 -25.04 14.83
CA THR A 154 26.35 -24.54 13.48
C THR A 154 27.15 -23.25 13.52
N TRP A 155 26.83 -22.32 14.42
CA TRP A 155 27.59 -21.07 14.56
C TRP A 155 29.00 -21.33 15.09
N ALA A 156 29.14 -22.19 16.10
CA ALA A 156 30.43 -22.55 16.66
C ALA A 156 31.35 -23.29 15.65
N ALA A 157 30.78 -23.94 14.64
CA ALA A 157 31.53 -24.63 13.58
C ALA A 157 31.84 -23.73 12.36
N SER A 158 30.97 -22.76 12.07
CA SER A 158 31.06 -21.91 10.86
C SER A 158 31.68 -20.53 11.11
N TYR A 159 31.82 -20.11 12.36
CA TYR A 159 32.30 -18.78 12.70
C TYR A 159 33.36 -18.79 13.82
N GLU A 160 34.19 -17.76 13.84
CA GLU A 160 35.19 -17.50 14.87
C GLU A 160 35.26 -16.02 15.26
N GLY A 161 35.94 -15.72 16.37
CA GLY A 161 36.21 -14.35 16.80
C GLY A 161 34.92 -13.56 17.08
N PHE A 162 34.06 -14.13 17.93
CA PHE A 162 32.77 -13.55 18.30
C PHE A 162 32.97 -12.27 19.12
N PHE A 163 32.23 -11.21 18.82
CA PHE A 163 32.26 -9.97 19.59
C PHE A 163 30.90 -9.28 19.57
N LEU A 164 30.64 -8.42 20.54
CA LEU A 164 29.43 -7.61 20.60
C LEU A 164 29.71 -6.20 20.10
N SER A 165 28.76 -5.66 19.35
CA SER A 165 28.62 -4.22 19.11
C SER A 165 27.43 -3.72 19.91
N CYS A 166 27.66 -2.68 20.71
CA CYS A 166 26.66 -2.09 21.59
C CYS A 166 26.45 -0.64 21.13
N SER A 167 25.21 -0.26 20.80
CA SER A 167 24.86 1.10 20.39
C SER A 167 23.76 1.68 21.27
N LEU A 168 23.83 3.00 21.49
CA LEU A 168 22.79 3.77 22.15
C LEU A 168 22.04 4.59 21.12
N THR A 169 20.71 4.47 21.11
CA THR A 169 19.87 5.17 20.13
C THR A 169 18.70 5.89 20.77
N HIS A 170 18.24 6.95 20.11
CA HIS A 170 16.99 7.66 20.39
C HIS A 170 16.27 7.94 19.06
N GLY A 171 15.08 7.39 18.86
CA GLY A 171 14.31 7.58 17.62
C GLY A 171 15.01 7.03 16.37
N GLY A 172 15.86 6.01 16.52
CA GLY A 172 16.69 5.44 15.46
C GLY A 172 18.02 6.15 15.22
N ILE A 173 18.28 7.29 15.87
CA ILE A 173 19.53 8.06 15.74
C ILE A 173 20.51 7.60 16.83
N GLU A 174 21.76 7.34 16.46
CA GLU A 174 22.83 6.99 17.41
C GLU A 174 23.23 8.20 18.26
N LEU A 175 23.25 8.03 19.59
CA LEU A 175 23.67 9.06 20.54
C LEU A 175 25.19 9.22 20.61
N CYS A 176 25.92 8.13 20.29
CA CYS A 176 27.37 8.09 20.22
C CYS A 176 27.81 6.94 19.31
N ALA A 177 29.08 6.92 18.91
CA ALA A 177 29.64 5.81 18.14
C ALA A 177 29.45 4.46 18.87
N PRO A 178 29.10 3.37 18.16
CA PRO A 178 28.96 2.04 18.74
C PRO A 178 30.24 1.57 19.45
N GLN A 179 30.07 0.92 20.59
CA GLN A 179 31.15 0.37 21.39
C GLN A 179 31.29 -1.12 21.09
N HIS A 180 32.53 -1.60 20.94
CA HIS A 180 32.82 -2.99 20.58
C HIS A 180 33.57 -3.71 21.68
N THR A 181 33.24 -4.98 21.89
CA THR A 181 33.98 -5.83 22.82
C THR A 181 35.17 -6.48 22.13
N SER A 182 36.09 -7.04 22.93
CA SER A 182 37.15 -7.89 22.38
C SER A 182 36.55 -9.14 21.70
N LYS A 183 37.27 -9.65 20.70
CA LYS A 183 36.92 -10.92 20.03
C LYS A 183 37.21 -12.09 20.97
N GLN A 184 36.26 -13.00 21.07
CA GLN A 184 36.29 -14.17 21.94
C GLN A 184 36.07 -15.46 21.13
N SER A 185 36.59 -16.58 21.64
CA SER A 185 36.31 -17.92 21.12
C SER A 185 35.20 -18.60 21.92
N VAL A 186 34.54 -19.58 21.31
CA VAL A 186 33.49 -20.36 21.97
C VAL A 186 34.12 -21.42 22.88
N SER A 187 33.68 -21.47 24.14
CA SER A 187 34.06 -22.49 25.11
C SER A 187 33.09 -23.69 25.07
N LYS A 188 33.61 -24.90 25.32
CA LYS A 188 32.89 -26.18 25.22
C LYS A 188 32.68 -26.90 26.57
N TYR A 189 32.80 -26.21 27.71
CA TYR A 189 32.85 -26.87 29.02
C TYR A 189 31.59 -27.68 29.39
N LEU A 190 30.40 -27.07 29.38
CA LEU A 190 29.11 -27.73 29.70
C LEU A 190 28.04 -27.49 28.62
N SER A 191 28.18 -26.38 27.89
CA SER A 191 27.40 -26.01 26.69
C SER A 191 28.22 -25.00 25.89
N TYR A 192 27.93 -24.84 24.59
CA TYR A 192 28.59 -23.82 23.76
C TYR A 192 28.24 -22.43 24.27
N SER A 193 29.23 -21.76 24.87
CA SER A 193 29.08 -20.44 25.48
C SER A 193 30.28 -19.56 25.17
N ILE A 194 30.05 -18.24 25.14
CA ILE A 194 31.13 -17.26 25.04
C ILE A 194 31.44 -16.79 26.48
N PRO A 195 32.67 -17.00 26.98
CA PRO A 195 33.10 -16.58 28.34
C PRO A 195 33.00 -15.05 28.54
N PRO A 196 33.22 -14.52 29.76
CA PRO A 196 32.93 -13.13 30.10
C PRO A 196 33.43 -12.12 29.09
N ILE A 197 32.47 -11.35 28.62
CA ILE A 197 32.65 -10.29 27.65
C ILE A 197 32.86 -9.00 28.45
N CYS A 198 33.86 -8.22 28.07
CA CYS A 198 34.36 -7.09 28.85
C CYS A 198 33.30 -6.05 29.28
N ARG A 199 33.67 -5.20 30.23
CA ARG A 199 32.92 -3.98 30.57
C ARG A 199 32.81 -3.08 29.34
N VAL A 200 31.60 -2.62 29.05
CA VAL A 200 31.29 -1.65 27.98
C VAL A 200 30.98 -0.31 28.63
N CYS A 201 31.68 0.74 28.20
CA CYS A 201 31.50 2.12 28.66
C CYS A 201 31.17 3.01 27.47
N PHE A 202 30.06 3.74 27.52
CA PHE A 202 29.72 4.73 26.49
C PHE A 202 30.25 6.10 26.88
N PRO A 203 30.73 6.95 25.96
CA PRO A 203 31.15 8.31 26.28
C PRO A 203 29.95 9.27 26.45
N VAL A 204 28.89 8.84 27.17
CA VAL A 204 27.65 9.58 27.38
C VAL A 204 27.30 9.57 28.87
N GLN A 205 27.02 10.75 29.42
CA GLN A 205 26.59 10.89 30.81
C GLN A 205 25.11 10.57 30.98
N ILE A 206 24.71 10.08 32.16
CA ILE A 206 23.31 9.68 32.42
C ILE A 206 22.34 10.87 32.28
N ASN A 207 22.72 12.07 32.71
CA ASN A 207 21.93 13.30 32.56
C ASN A 207 21.75 13.77 31.11
N GLN A 208 22.59 13.30 30.18
CA GLN A 208 22.49 13.58 28.75
C GLN A 208 21.59 12.57 28.02
N LEU A 209 21.19 11.47 28.67
CA LEU A 209 20.36 10.46 28.02
C LEU A 209 18.92 10.97 27.88
N PRO A 210 18.36 10.99 26.66
CA PRO A 210 16.92 11.08 26.48
C PRO A 210 16.21 9.94 27.22
N ARG A 211 14.98 10.17 27.69
CA ARG A 211 14.22 9.19 28.47
C ARG A 211 13.95 7.89 27.71
N GLU A 212 13.67 7.98 26.42
CA GLU A 212 13.37 6.84 25.54
C GLU A 212 14.63 6.27 24.87
N SER A 213 15.80 6.51 25.45
CA SER A 213 17.06 5.92 25.01
C SER A 213 16.99 4.38 25.05
N GLN A 214 17.45 3.76 23.98
CA GLN A 214 17.50 2.31 23.82
C GLN A 214 18.94 1.83 23.71
N LEU A 215 19.25 0.72 24.40
CA LEU A 215 20.47 -0.04 24.20
C LEU A 215 20.21 -1.14 23.19
N THR A 216 20.96 -1.17 22.10
CA THR A 216 21.00 -2.29 21.17
C THR A 216 22.32 -3.02 21.33
N VAL A 217 22.26 -4.35 21.43
CA VAL A 217 23.43 -5.23 21.46
C VAL A 217 23.33 -6.22 20.31
N THR A 218 24.34 -6.23 19.43
CA THR A 218 24.43 -7.11 18.26
C THR A 218 25.65 -8.00 18.38
N LEU A 219 25.45 -9.31 18.21
CA LEU A 219 26.51 -10.31 18.15
C LEU A 219 27.03 -10.44 16.72
N TYR A 220 28.34 -10.29 16.56
CA TYR A 220 29.06 -10.44 15.31
C TYR A 220 30.08 -11.57 15.40
N ALA A 221 30.40 -12.18 14.27
CA ALA A 221 31.51 -13.12 14.13
C ALA A 221 32.12 -13.08 12.73
N SER A 222 33.30 -13.67 12.57
CA SER A 222 33.99 -13.80 11.28
C SER A 222 33.74 -15.18 10.68
N CYS A 223 33.37 -15.24 9.40
CA CYS A 223 33.09 -16.52 8.72
C CYS A 223 34.37 -17.35 8.54
N LEU A 224 34.27 -18.65 8.83
CA LEU A 224 35.32 -19.62 8.53
C LEU A 224 35.19 -20.09 7.07
N PRO A 225 36.31 -20.31 6.35
CA PRO A 225 36.27 -20.89 5.01
C PRO A 225 35.76 -22.33 5.06
N PRO A 226 35.08 -22.82 4.00
CA PRO A 226 34.62 -24.20 3.93
C PRO A 226 35.82 -25.17 3.99
N PRO A 227 35.67 -26.33 4.67
CA PRO A 227 36.76 -27.30 4.79
C PRO A 227 37.16 -27.82 3.41
N GLY A 228 38.41 -27.56 3.00
CA GLY A 228 38.99 -28.00 1.72
C GLY A 228 39.26 -26.90 0.68
N GLY A 229 38.92 -25.64 0.96
CA GLY A 229 39.31 -24.51 0.11
C GLY A 229 40.78 -24.14 0.30
N ALA A 230 41.54 -24.01 -0.79
CA ALA A 230 42.94 -23.57 -0.74
C ALA A 230 43.04 -22.19 -0.07
N GLU A 231 43.92 -22.05 0.93
CA GLU A 231 44.28 -20.75 1.50
C GLU A 231 45.05 -19.95 0.45
N ASP A 232 44.36 -19.19 -0.39
CA ASP A 232 45.01 -18.17 -1.21
C ASP A 232 45.54 -17.08 -0.26
N LYS A 233 46.85 -17.11 -0.02
CA LYS A 233 47.60 -16.14 0.79
C LYS A 233 47.61 -14.78 0.09
N GLY A 234 46.48 -14.09 0.11
CA GLY A 234 46.31 -12.78 -0.52
C GLY A 234 45.05 -12.05 -0.08
N LYS A 235 45.09 -11.39 1.09
CA LYS A 235 44.20 -10.28 1.51
C LYS A 235 42.69 -10.39 1.20
N GLN A 236 42.05 -11.56 1.26
CA GLN A 236 40.60 -11.59 1.47
C GLN A 236 40.32 -11.36 2.96
N ARG A 237 39.90 -10.13 3.29
CA ARG A 237 39.43 -9.76 4.63
C ARG A 237 38.24 -10.66 4.97
N ARG A 238 38.38 -11.55 5.97
CA ARG A 238 37.30 -12.43 6.45
C ARG A 238 36.03 -11.58 6.65
N SER A 239 34.92 -11.97 6.02
CA SER A 239 33.66 -11.24 6.13
C SER A 239 33.14 -11.33 7.55
N ILE A 240 32.78 -10.17 8.12
CA ILE A 240 32.15 -10.08 9.44
C ILE A 240 30.64 -10.08 9.22
N GLU A 241 29.94 -11.01 9.87
CA GLU A 241 28.49 -11.14 9.76
C GLU A 241 27.83 -10.86 11.11
N ALA A 242 26.69 -10.16 11.08
CA ALA A 242 25.82 -10.03 12.23
C ALA A 242 25.04 -11.32 12.39
N LEU A 243 25.12 -11.97 13.55
CA LEU A 243 24.46 -13.25 13.83
C LEU A 243 23.10 -13.06 14.51
N GLY A 244 23.01 -12.11 15.45
CA GLY A 244 21.77 -11.75 16.11
C GLY A 244 21.86 -10.46 16.90
N TRP A 245 20.72 -9.91 17.30
CA TRP A 245 20.64 -8.61 17.99
C TRP A 245 19.52 -8.58 19.03
N VAL A 246 19.61 -7.69 20.01
CA VAL A 246 18.55 -7.41 20.97
C VAL A 246 18.54 -5.92 21.30
N THR A 247 17.35 -5.35 21.47
CA THR A 247 17.17 -3.96 21.87
C THR A 247 16.35 -3.91 23.15
N MET A 248 16.72 -3.03 24.09
CA MET A 248 15.97 -2.80 25.32
C MET A 248 15.99 -1.32 25.71
N PRO A 249 14.94 -0.79 26.36
CA PRO A 249 14.94 0.57 26.85
C PRO A 249 15.85 0.69 28.07
N LEU A 250 16.58 1.81 28.18
CA LEU A 250 17.42 2.06 29.36
C LEU A 250 16.59 2.40 30.59
N PHE A 251 15.51 3.17 30.43
CA PHE A 251 14.55 3.43 31.49
C PHE A 251 13.38 2.44 31.37
N ASN A 252 12.92 1.91 32.50
CA ASN A 252 11.75 1.03 32.53
C ASN A 252 10.44 1.83 32.51
N PHE A 253 9.30 1.13 32.47
CA PHE A 253 7.97 1.77 32.43
C PHE A 253 7.64 2.64 33.66
N ARG A 254 8.38 2.48 34.77
CA ARG A 254 8.30 3.30 35.98
C ARG A 254 9.28 4.48 35.97
N HIS A 255 9.96 4.69 34.84
CA HIS A 255 10.95 5.76 34.60
C HIS A 255 12.22 5.61 35.43
N ILE A 256 12.54 4.37 35.83
CA ILE A 256 13.76 4.05 36.59
C ILE A 256 14.79 3.47 35.63
N LEU A 257 16.03 3.96 35.71
CA LEU A 257 17.16 3.42 34.95
C LEU A 257 17.37 1.94 35.30
N THR A 258 17.45 1.11 34.26
CA THR A 258 17.57 -0.35 34.39
C THR A 258 18.87 -0.70 35.11
N CYS A 259 18.74 -1.43 36.22
CA CYS A 259 19.84 -1.87 37.06
C CYS A 259 19.81 -3.40 37.26
N GLY A 260 20.90 -3.94 37.82
CA GLY A 260 20.99 -5.36 38.17
C GLY A 260 21.32 -6.28 36.98
N ARG A 261 21.16 -7.59 37.21
CA ARG A 261 21.35 -8.65 36.20
C ARG A 261 20.12 -8.74 35.30
N LYS A 262 20.34 -8.91 34.00
CA LYS A 262 19.32 -9.12 32.97
C LYS A 262 19.77 -10.22 32.01
N LEU A 263 18.83 -11.04 31.61
CA LEU A 263 19.00 -11.95 30.48
C LEU A 263 18.33 -11.31 29.26
N LEU A 264 18.94 -11.42 28.10
CA LEU A 264 18.47 -10.82 26.85
C LEU A 264 18.55 -11.85 25.72
N GLY A 265 17.42 -12.26 25.18
CA GLY A 265 17.33 -13.20 24.06
C GLY A 265 17.52 -12.49 22.72
N LEU A 266 18.48 -12.95 21.90
CA LEU A 266 18.77 -12.38 20.59
C LEU A 266 17.72 -12.77 19.54
N TRP A 267 17.28 -11.78 18.76
CA TRP A 267 16.62 -11.94 17.48
C TRP A 267 17.64 -12.34 16.42
N PRO A 268 17.29 -13.23 15.47
CA PRO A 268 18.19 -13.58 14.37
C PRO A 268 18.41 -12.37 13.45
N SER A 269 19.63 -12.22 12.95
CA SER A 269 19.96 -11.22 11.94
C SER A 269 19.59 -11.77 10.56
N ALA A 270 18.41 -11.43 10.04
CA ALA A 270 18.04 -11.77 8.68
C ALA A 270 18.76 -10.84 7.67
N PRO A 271 19.39 -11.36 6.60
CA PRO A 271 19.96 -10.52 5.55
C PRO A 271 18.85 -9.70 4.87
N GLY A 272 19.01 -8.37 4.83
CA GLY A 272 18.10 -7.45 4.13
C GLY A 272 17.01 -6.78 4.98
N GLN A 273 16.83 -7.11 6.27
CA GLN A 273 15.89 -6.39 7.16
C GLN A 273 16.54 -5.15 7.78
N SER A 274 16.66 -4.08 7.00
CA SER A 274 17.05 -2.74 7.46
C SER A 274 15.83 -1.91 7.89
N GLY A 275 14.91 -2.51 8.65
CA GLY A 275 13.78 -1.76 9.21
C GLY A 275 14.23 -0.91 10.39
N ASN A 276 13.84 0.37 10.41
CA ASN A 276 14.07 1.27 11.55
C ASN A 276 13.32 0.84 12.83
N ALA A 277 12.35 -0.07 12.71
CA ALA A 277 11.56 -0.60 13.82
C ALA A 277 12.19 -1.88 14.38
N ARG A 278 12.81 -1.78 15.55
CA ARG A 278 13.29 -2.93 16.31
C ARG A 278 12.43 -3.12 17.55
N ALA A 279 11.99 -4.35 17.80
CA ALA A 279 11.27 -4.64 19.04
C ALA A 279 12.18 -4.43 20.26
N SER A 280 11.67 -3.73 21.26
CA SER A 280 12.34 -3.54 22.55
C SER A 280 12.19 -4.74 23.50
N SER A 281 11.67 -5.86 22.99
CA SER A 281 11.45 -7.11 23.73
C SER A 281 12.49 -8.16 23.35
N SER A 282 12.91 -8.96 24.34
CA SER A 282 13.82 -10.08 24.14
C SER A 282 13.14 -11.27 23.46
N ASN A 283 13.89 -11.98 22.61
CA ASN A 283 13.41 -13.16 21.89
C ASN A 283 13.49 -14.42 22.76
N PHE A 284 12.63 -14.55 23.77
CA PHE A 284 12.58 -15.77 24.58
C PHE A 284 11.65 -16.84 24.03
N SER A 285 10.81 -16.50 23.05
CA SER A 285 9.86 -17.43 22.43
C SER A 285 10.52 -18.48 21.54
N GLN A 286 11.69 -18.17 20.98
CA GLN A 286 12.42 -19.10 20.12
C GLN A 286 13.40 -19.94 20.96
N PRO A 287 13.34 -21.28 20.89
CA PRO A 287 14.18 -22.15 21.71
C PRO A 287 15.68 -21.95 21.43
N ASP A 288 16.03 -21.66 20.17
CA ASP A 288 17.40 -21.49 19.68
C ASP A 288 17.94 -20.06 19.85
N SER A 289 17.22 -19.18 20.54
CA SER A 289 17.71 -17.82 20.80
C SER A 289 18.94 -17.87 21.72
N VAL A 290 20.01 -17.21 21.27
CA VAL A 290 21.20 -16.94 22.09
C VAL A 290 20.82 -15.99 23.22
N ILE A 291 21.20 -16.32 24.45
CA ILE A 291 20.86 -15.53 25.64
C ILE A 291 22.11 -14.79 26.12
N LEU A 292 22.09 -13.47 26.04
CA LEU A 292 23.11 -12.62 26.65
C LEU A 292 22.79 -12.36 28.12
N GLN A 293 23.79 -12.55 28.98
CA GLN A 293 23.71 -12.19 30.39
C GLN A 293 24.42 -10.86 30.60
N VAL A 294 23.66 -9.82 30.93
CA VAL A 294 24.16 -8.46 31.13
C VAL A 294 23.94 -8.04 32.58
N ARG A 295 24.87 -7.26 33.15
CA ARG A 295 24.67 -6.57 34.43
C ARG A 295 24.95 -5.10 34.25
N HIS A 296 23.96 -4.26 34.52
CA HIS A 296 24.18 -2.82 34.60
C HIS A 296 25.02 -2.52 35.83
N THR A 297 25.97 -1.59 35.72
CA THR A 297 26.74 -1.16 36.88
C THR A 297 25.78 -0.60 37.93
N GLY A 298 25.81 -1.19 39.12
CA GLY A 298 24.93 -0.79 40.21
C GLY A 298 25.30 0.61 40.69
N LEU A 299 24.41 1.57 40.48
CA LEU A 299 24.42 2.80 41.26
C LEU A 299 23.84 2.48 42.63
N SER A 300 24.39 3.04 43.71
CA SER A 300 23.87 2.88 45.08
C SER A 300 22.46 3.48 45.28
N VAL A 301 21.89 4.05 44.22
CA VAL A 301 20.72 4.94 44.21
C VAL A 301 19.93 4.63 42.93
N ALA A 302 18.59 4.54 43.03
CA ALA A 302 17.74 4.35 41.86
C ALA A 302 17.62 5.68 41.09
N VAL A 303 17.96 5.69 39.81
CA VAL A 303 17.89 6.92 38.99
C VAL A 303 16.54 7.01 38.32
N ARG A 304 15.80 8.10 38.55
CA ARG A 304 14.48 8.37 37.99
C ARG A 304 14.52 9.54 37.01
N SER A 305 13.83 9.42 35.87
CA SER A 305 13.54 10.56 34.99
C SER A 305 12.13 11.07 35.29
N SER A 306 12.01 12.27 35.86
CA SER A 306 10.73 12.91 36.20
C SER A 306 10.17 13.72 35.03
N VAL A 307 8.84 13.87 35.01
CA VAL A 307 8.15 14.74 34.04
C VAL A 307 8.40 16.20 34.44
N ILE A 308 8.98 16.98 33.53
CA ILE A 308 9.31 18.39 33.78
C ILE A 308 8.01 19.22 33.83
N SER A 309 7.76 19.86 34.97
CA SER A 309 6.65 20.80 35.14
C SER A 309 7.12 22.22 34.80
N LEU A 310 6.69 22.72 33.65
CA LEU A 310 7.00 24.08 33.16
C LEU A 310 5.98 25.09 33.70
N MET A 311 6.39 25.93 34.65
CA MET A 311 5.75 27.21 34.94
C MET A 311 6.61 28.35 34.35
N GLY A 312 6.02 29.21 33.51
CA GLY A 312 6.48 30.60 33.38
C GLY A 312 7.38 31.00 32.19
N LEU A 313 7.39 30.32 31.04
CA LEU A 313 8.12 30.83 29.86
C LEU A 313 7.24 31.77 29.01
N SER A 314 7.69 33.02 28.86
CA SER A 314 7.05 34.08 28.09
C SER A 314 7.30 33.95 26.57
N PRO A 315 6.33 34.32 25.71
CA PRO A 315 6.45 34.16 24.26
C PRO A 315 7.48 35.13 23.63
N PRO A 316 8.29 34.69 22.65
CA PRO A 316 9.17 35.56 21.89
C PRO A 316 8.39 36.45 20.90
N LYS A 317 8.93 37.64 20.62
CA LYS A 317 8.32 38.66 19.73
C LYS A 317 8.45 38.28 18.25
N HIS A 318 7.40 38.57 17.48
CA HIS A 318 7.31 38.30 16.04
C HIS A 318 8.04 39.34 15.19
N GLU A 319 8.90 38.90 14.26
CA GLU A 319 9.31 39.65 13.06
C GLU A 319 8.87 38.84 11.83
N ILE A 320 8.54 39.54 10.73
CA ILE A 320 7.86 38.97 9.55
C ILE A 320 8.88 38.68 8.46
N LEU A 321 9.13 37.40 8.15
CA LEU A 321 9.75 36.93 6.90
C LEU A 321 9.39 35.45 6.67
N GLU A 322 8.89 35.10 5.48
CA GLU A 322 8.39 33.74 5.16
C GLU A 322 9.52 32.80 4.66
N PRO A 323 9.80 31.66 5.33
CA PRO A 323 10.55 30.56 4.72
C PRO A 323 9.64 29.67 3.86
N PRO A 324 10.12 29.12 2.73
CA PRO A 324 9.34 28.21 1.88
C PRO A 324 9.24 26.81 2.53
N LEU A 325 8.35 26.66 3.50
CA LEU A 325 8.00 25.38 4.15
C LEU A 325 7.44 24.33 3.16
N THR A 326 6.89 24.79 2.03
CA THR A 326 6.17 23.98 1.02
C THR A 326 7.02 22.91 0.34
N CYS A 327 8.35 22.98 0.46
CA CYS A 327 9.30 22.07 -0.21
C CYS A 327 9.96 21.04 0.72
N MET A 328 9.65 21.05 2.02
CA MET A 328 10.34 20.22 3.02
C MET A 328 9.50 19.01 3.46
N TYR A 329 10.14 17.85 3.58
CA TYR A 329 9.54 16.65 4.16
C TYR A 329 10.53 15.96 5.09
N LEU A 330 10.00 15.30 6.13
CA LEU A 330 10.73 14.79 7.30
C LEU A 330 12.01 14.01 6.95
N TYR A 331 11.97 13.22 5.88
CA TYR A 331 13.02 12.26 5.52
C TYR A 331 14.13 12.83 4.62
N ARG A 332 14.09 14.14 4.28
CA ARG A 332 15.09 14.78 3.42
C ARG A 332 15.64 16.11 3.96
N LEU A 333 15.45 16.37 5.24
CA LEU A 333 15.99 17.56 5.89
C LEU A 333 17.53 17.48 5.93
N THR A 334 18.21 18.43 5.27
CA THR A 334 19.66 18.61 5.39
C THR A 334 20.04 19.20 6.76
N VAL A 335 21.33 19.21 7.10
CA VAL A 335 21.80 19.79 8.36
C VAL A 335 21.49 21.29 8.40
N GLU A 336 21.65 21.97 7.27
CA GLU A 336 21.32 23.37 7.06
C GLU A 336 19.82 23.63 7.23
N ASP A 337 18.98 22.77 6.65
CA ASP A 337 17.51 22.86 6.80
C ASP A 337 17.10 22.73 8.26
N LYS A 338 17.66 21.75 8.98
CA LYS A 338 17.37 21.54 10.40
C LYS A 338 17.77 22.76 11.23
N ARG A 339 18.97 23.28 11.00
CA ARG A 339 19.44 24.49 11.68
C ARG A 339 18.49 25.67 11.41
N LEU A 340 18.12 25.90 10.16
CA LEU A 340 17.23 26.97 9.76
C LEU A 340 15.84 26.83 10.41
N LEU A 341 15.25 25.63 10.36
CA LEU A 341 13.94 25.34 10.97
C LEU A 341 13.95 25.57 12.48
N TRP A 342 15.01 25.16 13.18
CA TRP A 342 15.11 25.36 14.62
C TRP A 342 15.32 26.83 15.00
N GLU A 343 16.19 27.55 14.28
CA GLU A 343 16.42 28.98 14.47
C GLU A 343 15.16 29.81 14.14
N LYS A 344 14.35 29.36 13.18
CA LYS A 344 13.14 30.03 12.68
C LYS A 344 11.84 29.35 13.11
N LYS A 345 11.85 28.58 14.21
CA LYS A 345 10.67 27.82 14.69
C LYS A 345 9.44 28.68 14.97
N SER A 346 9.61 29.92 15.44
CA SER A 346 8.52 30.87 15.67
C SER A 346 7.75 31.22 14.40
N PHE A 347 8.41 31.21 13.24
CA PHE A 347 7.81 31.49 11.93
C PHE A 347 6.95 30.32 11.43
N CYS A 348 7.22 29.10 11.91
CA CYS A 348 6.50 27.90 11.50
C CYS A 348 5.21 27.68 12.31
N GLN A 349 5.01 28.41 13.42
CA GLN A 349 3.89 28.21 14.35
C GLN A 349 2.51 28.39 13.71
N SER A 350 2.41 29.19 12.63
CA SER A 350 1.16 29.37 11.89
C SER A 350 0.76 28.15 11.03
N GLU A 351 1.68 27.22 10.78
CA GLU A 351 1.49 26.06 9.92
C GLU A 351 1.50 24.77 10.76
N SER A 352 0.33 24.14 10.98
CA SER A 352 0.24 22.93 11.82
C SER A 352 1.10 21.78 11.29
N ALA A 353 1.18 21.63 9.97
CA ALA A 353 1.96 20.58 9.32
C ALA A 353 3.49 20.75 9.48
N ALA A 354 3.98 21.92 9.91
CA ALA A 354 5.41 22.18 10.09
C ALA A 354 5.98 21.63 11.41
N LEU A 355 5.13 21.36 12.40
CA LEU A 355 5.58 20.93 13.74
C LEU A 355 6.48 19.67 13.72
N PRO A 356 6.14 18.58 13.00
CA PRO A 356 7.04 17.43 12.90
C PRO A 356 8.41 17.80 12.31
N LEU A 357 8.47 18.71 11.35
CA LEU A 357 9.73 19.16 10.73
C LEU A 357 10.58 19.95 11.74
N VAL A 358 9.97 20.85 12.51
CA VAL A 358 10.64 21.64 13.54
C VAL A 358 11.16 20.74 14.66
N LEU A 359 10.36 19.79 15.14
CA LEU A 359 10.76 18.86 16.21
C LEU A 359 11.86 17.89 15.75
N ALA A 360 11.84 17.45 14.49
CA ALA A 360 12.93 16.66 13.91
C ALA A 360 14.23 17.45 13.73
N SER A 361 14.14 18.77 13.85
CA SER A 361 15.25 19.72 13.76
C SER A 361 15.76 20.17 15.13
N ALA A 362 15.18 19.66 16.22
CA ALA A 362 15.67 19.93 17.57
C ALA A 362 17.16 19.52 17.70
N PRO A 363 18.01 20.37 18.28
CA PRO A 363 19.45 20.13 18.34
C PRO A 363 19.79 18.93 19.24
N CYS A 364 19.03 18.74 20.31
CA CYS A 364 19.26 17.71 21.32
C CYS A 364 17.95 17.33 22.01
N TRP A 365 17.85 16.06 22.45
CA TRP A 365 16.76 15.55 23.27
C TRP A 365 17.24 15.24 24.71
N GLU A 366 18.35 15.83 25.10
CA GLU A 366 18.89 15.70 26.47
C GLU A 366 17.94 16.36 27.47
N TRP A 367 18.04 15.95 28.74
CA TRP A 367 17.17 16.42 29.81
C TRP A 367 17.12 17.97 29.91
N ALA A 368 18.25 18.64 29.65
CA ALA A 368 18.35 20.10 29.66
C ALA A 368 17.61 20.80 28.50
N CYS A 369 17.42 20.13 27.35
CA CYS A 369 16.70 20.66 26.17
C CYS A 369 15.17 20.48 26.29
N LEU A 370 14.70 19.49 27.07
CA LEU A 370 13.27 19.15 27.18
C LEU A 370 12.35 20.32 27.61
N PRO A 371 12.73 21.21 28.56
CA PRO A 371 11.92 22.37 28.92
C PRO A 371 11.55 23.25 27.72
N GLU A 372 12.50 23.53 26.82
CA GLU A 372 12.27 24.36 25.63
C GLU A 372 11.39 23.63 24.61
N ILE A 373 11.65 22.33 24.38
CA ILE A 373 10.88 21.49 23.44
C ILE A 373 9.42 21.38 23.89
N TYR A 374 9.18 21.09 25.18
CA TYR A 374 7.82 20.96 25.71
C TYR A 374 7.11 22.31 25.79
N ALA A 375 7.83 23.41 26.01
CA ALA A 375 7.24 24.75 25.90
C ALA A 375 6.79 25.05 24.46
N LEU A 376 7.63 24.74 23.47
CA LEU A 376 7.29 24.86 22.05
C LEU A 376 6.05 24.03 21.69
N LEU A 377 6.00 22.78 22.15
CA LEU A 377 4.87 21.88 21.90
C LEU A 377 3.55 22.42 22.46
N ARG A 378 3.58 23.01 23.67
CA ARG A 378 2.39 23.63 24.30
C ARG A 378 1.93 24.92 23.60
N GLN A 379 2.85 25.62 22.93
CA GLN A 379 2.54 26.86 22.20
C GLN A 379 1.91 26.57 20.83
N TRP A 380 2.02 25.35 20.32
CA TRP A 380 1.48 24.99 19.02
C TRP A 380 -0.03 24.71 19.09
N ALA A 381 -0.80 25.33 18.22
CA ALA A 381 -2.20 24.95 18.00
C ALA A 381 -2.25 23.84 16.94
N CYS A 382 -2.75 22.66 17.29
CA CYS A 382 -3.04 21.64 16.28
C CYS A 382 -4.35 22.01 15.58
N LEU A 383 -4.25 22.58 14.38
CA LEU A 383 -5.39 22.98 13.57
C LEU A 383 -6.03 21.80 12.82
N GLY A 384 -5.25 20.73 12.54
CA GLY A 384 -5.72 19.51 11.89
C GLY A 384 -5.32 18.25 12.65
N HIS A 385 -6.28 17.48 13.16
CA HIS A 385 -6.03 16.29 13.97
C HIS A 385 -5.28 15.16 13.23
N LEU A 386 -5.31 15.17 11.88
CA LEU A 386 -4.55 14.22 11.05
C LEU A 386 -3.07 14.58 10.95
N ASP A 387 -2.69 15.84 11.17
CA ASP A 387 -1.28 16.27 11.19
C ASP A 387 -0.55 15.64 12.39
N ALA A 388 -1.28 15.37 13.47
CA ALA A 388 -0.77 14.69 14.65
C ALA A 388 -0.24 13.28 14.35
N LEU A 389 -0.66 12.64 13.25
CA LEU A 389 -0.14 11.33 12.83
C LEU A 389 1.37 11.37 12.58
N GLY A 390 1.90 12.48 12.06
CA GLY A 390 3.33 12.64 11.81
C GLY A 390 4.18 12.50 13.08
N LEU A 391 3.62 12.88 14.22
CA LEU A 391 4.24 12.78 15.55
C LEU A 391 4.24 11.35 16.12
N LEU A 392 3.54 10.41 15.49
CA LEU A 392 3.55 8.99 15.87
C LEU A 392 4.63 8.19 15.14
N HIS A 393 5.41 8.82 14.26
CA HIS A 393 6.52 8.17 13.54
C HIS A 393 7.63 7.69 14.48
N ALA A 394 8.41 6.69 14.05
CA ALA A 394 9.53 6.11 14.81
C ALA A 394 10.60 7.14 15.23
N SER A 395 10.72 8.23 14.47
CA SER A 395 11.65 9.35 14.76
C SER A 395 11.27 10.16 16.00
N PHE A 396 10.05 10.01 16.51
CA PHE A 396 9.54 10.73 17.68
C PHE A 396 9.16 9.73 18.79
N PRO A 397 10.14 9.18 19.51
CA PRO A 397 9.89 8.23 20.59
C PRO A 397 9.40 8.91 21.89
N ASP A 398 9.64 10.22 22.05
CA ASP A 398 9.32 10.98 23.28
C ASP A 398 7.85 10.82 23.71
N GLN A 399 7.65 10.42 24.97
CA GLN A 399 6.31 10.10 25.47
C GLN A 399 5.38 11.30 25.64
N GLU A 400 5.91 12.49 25.93
CA GLU A 400 5.10 13.70 26.08
C GLU A 400 4.57 14.18 24.73
N LEU A 401 5.42 14.14 23.71
CA LEU A 401 5.09 14.42 22.32
C LEU A 401 4.03 13.44 21.81
N ARG A 402 4.24 12.13 21.97
CA ARG A 402 3.27 11.12 21.53
C ARG A 402 1.95 11.22 22.29
N ARG A 403 1.98 11.55 23.59
CA ARG A 403 0.76 11.81 24.37
C ARG A 403 0.01 13.01 23.84
N THR A 404 0.71 14.10 23.53
CA THR A 404 0.11 15.33 22.99
C THR A 404 -0.51 15.05 21.61
N ALA A 405 0.17 14.29 20.76
CA ALA A 405 -0.38 13.85 19.47
C ALA A 405 -1.70 13.07 19.67
N VAL A 406 -1.73 12.10 20.58
CA VAL A 406 -2.94 11.34 20.89
C VAL A 406 -4.04 12.22 21.49
N GLN A 407 -3.70 13.20 22.32
CA GLN A 407 -4.67 14.16 22.86
C GLN A 407 -5.29 15.03 21.76
N TRP A 408 -4.51 15.48 20.78
CA TRP A 408 -5.05 16.18 19.62
C TRP A 408 -5.93 15.28 18.75
N MET A 409 -5.67 13.97 18.72
CA MET A 409 -6.50 13.01 18.00
C MET A 409 -7.83 12.68 18.70
N ASP A 410 -8.05 13.10 19.96
CA ASP A 410 -9.28 12.76 20.70
C ASP A 410 -10.56 13.34 20.07
N SER A 411 -10.43 14.41 19.29
CA SER A 411 -11.52 15.06 18.53
C SER A 411 -11.79 14.43 17.15
N ILE A 412 -10.98 13.46 16.70
CA ILE A 412 -11.21 12.77 15.42
C ILE A 412 -12.53 12.00 15.49
N SER A 413 -13.38 12.12 14.47
CA SER A 413 -14.64 11.37 14.38
C SER A 413 -14.40 9.87 14.17
N ASP A 414 -15.31 9.00 14.64
CA ASP A 414 -15.15 7.54 14.45
C ASP A 414 -14.99 7.12 12.96
N PRO A 415 -15.70 7.71 11.98
CA PRO A 415 -15.48 7.42 10.57
C PRO A 415 -14.10 7.82 10.03
N GLU A 416 -13.53 8.94 10.49
CA GLU A 416 -12.18 9.37 10.11
C GLU A 416 -11.12 8.53 10.83
N LEU A 417 -11.36 8.14 12.08
CA LEU A 417 -10.47 7.25 12.80
C LEU A 417 -10.34 5.89 12.10
N MET A 418 -11.44 5.34 11.57
CA MET A 418 -11.39 4.10 10.77
C MET A 418 -10.52 4.24 9.51
N ASP A 419 -10.39 5.45 8.95
CA ASP A 419 -9.54 5.73 7.79
C ASP A 419 -8.05 5.83 8.13
N VAL A 420 -7.67 5.85 9.41
CA VAL A 420 -6.27 5.88 9.84
C VAL A 420 -5.92 4.77 10.82
N LEU A 421 -6.90 3.92 11.17
CA LEU A 421 -6.75 2.82 12.12
C LEU A 421 -5.63 1.84 11.74
N PRO A 422 -5.43 1.43 10.47
CA PRO A 422 -4.28 0.60 10.09
C PRO A 422 -2.92 1.23 10.46
N GLN A 423 -2.76 2.53 10.22
CA GLN A 423 -1.54 3.29 10.54
C GLN A 423 -1.32 3.36 12.05
N LEU A 424 -2.39 3.56 12.83
CA LEU A 424 -2.30 3.55 14.29
C LEU A 424 -1.94 2.18 14.85
N VAL A 425 -2.44 1.09 14.25
CA VAL A 425 -2.04 -0.26 14.62
C VAL A 425 -0.55 -0.48 14.33
N GLN A 426 -0.03 0.02 13.21
CA GLN A 426 1.41 -0.05 12.93
C GLN A 426 2.24 0.86 13.85
N ALA A 427 1.73 2.03 14.23
CA ALA A 427 2.40 2.95 15.15
C ALA A 427 2.63 2.34 16.55
N LEU A 428 1.89 1.29 16.93
CA LEU A 428 2.13 0.52 18.15
C LEU A 428 3.51 -0.16 18.19
N LYS A 429 4.13 -0.41 17.02
CA LYS A 429 5.51 -0.92 16.92
C LYS A 429 6.54 0.10 17.44
N TYR A 430 6.20 1.38 17.39
CA TYR A 430 7.07 2.50 17.80
C TYR A 430 6.88 2.90 19.27
N GLU A 431 5.90 2.31 19.96
CA GLU A 431 5.70 2.56 21.39
C GLU A 431 6.79 1.86 22.23
N CYS A 432 7.53 2.62 23.01
CA CYS A 432 8.61 2.09 23.85
C CYS A 432 8.11 1.07 24.90
N TYR A 433 6.88 1.24 25.40
CA TYR A 433 6.28 0.37 26.41
C TYR A 433 4.92 -0.19 25.94
N LEU A 434 4.44 -1.23 26.62
CA LEU A 434 3.14 -1.85 26.32
C LEU A 434 1.96 -0.94 26.70
N ASP A 435 2.05 -0.28 27.86
CA ASP A 435 1.07 0.72 28.28
C ASP A 435 1.49 2.09 27.74
N SER A 436 0.67 2.66 26.86
CA SER A 436 0.91 3.95 26.25
C SER A 436 -0.39 4.71 25.99
N SER A 437 -0.27 6.01 25.75
CA SER A 437 -1.39 6.88 25.39
C SER A 437 -2.15 6.35 24.17
N LEU A 438 -1.43 5.86 23.15
CA LEU A 438 -2.02 5.31 21.93
C LEU A 438 -2.80 4.02 22.20
N VAL A 439 -2.25 3.10 23.01
CA VAL A 439 -2.95 1.86 23.39
C VAL A 439 -4.25 2.16 24.14
N ARG A 440 -4.18 3.05 25.13
CA ARG A 440 -5.36 3.47 25.90
C ARG A 440 -6.40 4.17 25.03
N PHE A 441 -5.95 5.01 24.08
CA PHE A 441 -6.82 5.65 23.10
C PHE A 441 -7.56 4.62 22.24
N LEU A 442 -6.85 3.68 21.62
CA LEU A 442 -7.47 2.66 20.76
C LEU A 442 -8.46 1.79 21.53
N LEU A 443 -8.13 1.37 22.76
CA LEU A 443 -9.04 0.59 23.60
C LEU A 443 -10.28 1.40 24.00
N ARG A 444 -10.11 2.67 24.40
CA ARG A 444 -11.23 3.57 24.73
C ARG A 444 -12.17 3.77 23.54
N ARG A 445 -11.63 4.01 22.34
CA ARG A 445 -12.42 4.16 21.10
C ARG A 445 -13.13 2.87 20.70
N ALA A 446 -12.46 1.72 20.86
CA ALA A 446 -13.08 0.40 20.61
C ALA A 446 -14.24 0.09 21.57
N ILE A 447 -14.17 0.53 22.84
CA ILE A 447 -15.29 0.38 23.79
C ILE A 447 -16.49 1.23 23.35
N GLY A 448 -16.26 2.40 22.74
CA GLY A 448 -17.30 3.32 22.30
C GLY A 448 -17.99 2.95 20.98
N ASP A 449 -17.30 2.28 20.06
CA ASP A 449 -17.84 1.93 18.73
C ASP A 449 -17.48 0.49 18.32
N VAL A 450 -18.52 -0.33 18.07
CA VAL A 450 -18.41 -1.73 17.67
C VAL A 450 -17.65 -1.91 16.35
N ARG A 451 -17.75 -0.96 15.42
CA ARG A 451 -17.02 -0.99 14.13
C ARG A 451 -15.52 -0.84 14.38
N ILE A 452 -15.14 0.10 15.25
CA ILE A 452 -13.73 0.28 15.64
C ILE A 452 -13.21 -0.99 16.31
N ALA A 453 -13.94 -1.55 17.27
CA ALA A 453 -13.56 -2.80 17.92
C ALA A 453 -13.40 -3.97 16.93
N HIS A 454 -14.35 -4.12 16.01
CA HIS A 454 -14.32 -5.13 14.95
C HIS A 454 -13.08 -5.00 14.06
N TYR A 455 -12.82 -3.81 13.52
CA TYR A 455 -11.68 -3.59 12.64
C TYR A 455 -10.35 -3.68 13.39
N LEU A 456 -10.27 -3.15 14.62
CA LEU A 456 -9.08 -3.27 15.46
C LEU A 456 -8.74 -4.73 15.77
N PHE A 457 -9.74 -5.57 16.09
CA PHE A 457 -9.53 -7.00 16.32
C PHE A 457 -8.82 -7.67 15.14
N TRP A 458 -9.33 -7.47 13.92
CA TRP A 458 -8.77 -8.11 12.74
C TRP A 458 -7.41 -7.54 12.34
N LEU A 459 -7.20 -6.23 12.47
CA LEU A 459 -5.90 -5.61 12.24
C LEU A 459 -4.84 -6.14 13.22
N LEU A 460 -5.17 -6.30 14.51
CA LEU A 460 -4.28 -6.92 15.49
C LEU A 460 -4.03 -8.40 15.17
N LYS A 461 -5.09 -9.14 14.81
CA LYS A 461 -5.01 -10.57 14.45
C LYS A 461 -4.09 -10.82 13.26
N ASP A 462 -4.12 -9.93 12.28
CA ASP A 462 -3.30 -10.01 11.07
C ASP A 462 -1.79 -9.92 11.38
N ASN A 463 -1.44 -9.19 12.44
CA ASN A 463 -0.06 -8.97 12.86
C ASN A 463 0.45 -10.00 13.91
N LEU A 464 -0.34 -11.02 14.26
CA LEU A 464 0.09 -12.05 15.23
C LEU A 464 1.24 -12.93 14.75
N GLN A 465 1.48 -12.98 13.44
CA GLN A 465 2.60 -13.71 12.83
C GLN A 465 3.83 -12.82 12.58
N ASP A 466 3.80 -11.57 13.06
CA ASP A 466 4.97 -10.68 13.02
C ASP A 466 6.09 -11.28 13.88
N SER A 467 7.29 -11.41 13.31
CA SER A 467 8.41 -12.10 13.97
C SER A 467 8.82 -11.41 15.26
N GLN A 468 8.79 -10.07 15.31
CA GLN A 468 9.33 -9.29 16.43
C GLN A 468 8.24 -8.75 17.37
N PHE A 469 7.06 -8.42 16.83
CA PHE A 469 6.01 -7.71 17.55
C PHE A 469 4.78 -8.57 17.90
N SER A 470 4.77 -9.87 17.54
CA SER A 470 3.66 -10.78 17.82
C SER A 470 3.21 -10.76 19.28
N ALA A 471 4.15 -10.85 20.23
CA ALA A 471 3.84 -10.83 21.65
C ALA A 471 3.09 -9.55 22.05
N ARG A 472 3.52 -8.37 21.57
CA ARG A 472 2.82 -7.10 21.82
C ARG A 472 1.38 -7.18 21.32
N TYR A 473 1.18 -7.58 20.07
CA TYR A 473 -0.17 -7.70 19.50
C TYR A 473 -1.05 -8.72 20.24
N GLN A 474 -0.49 -9.81 20.74
CA GLN A 474 -1.21 -10.78 21.58
C GLN A 474 -1.73 -10.15 22.87
N HIS A 475 -0.90 -9.39 23.59
CA HIS A 475 -1.33 -8.71 24.82
C HIS A 475 -2.43 -7.68 24.55
N LEU A 476 -2.30 -6.89 23.48
CA LEU A 476 -3.32 -5.92 23.10
C LEU A 476 -4.62 -6.60 22.66
N LEU A 477 -4.54 -7.69 21.90
CA LEU A 477 -5.71 -8.45 21.49
C LEU A 477 -6.43 -9.05 22.70
N ALA A 478 -5.69 -9.58 23.67
CA ALA A 478 -6.26 -10.06 24.93
C ALA A 478 -6.95 -8.92 25.70
N ALA A 479 -6.30 -7.75 25.82
CA ALA A 479 -6.89 -6.57 26.46
C ALA A 479 -8.18 -6.12 25.75
N LEU A 480 -8.17 -6.08 24.41
CA LEU A 480 -9.35 -5.77 23.60
C LEU A 480 -10.48 -6.76 23.90
N LEU A 481 -10.21 -8.06 23.88
CA LEU A 481 -11.20 -9.11 24.17
C LEU A 481 -11.76 -9.03 25.59
N CYS A 482 -10.94 -8.68 26.57
CA CYS A 482 -11.39 -8.41 27.94
C CYS A 482 -12.33 -7.20 28.01
N CYS A 483 -12.05 -6.15 27.23
CA CYS A 483 -12.84 -4.92 27.19
C CYS A 483 -14.11 -5.04 26.35
N VAL A 484 -14.10 -5.81 25.26
CA VAL A 484 -15.27 -5.99 24.40
C VAL A 484 -16.24 -6.98 25.03
N GLY A 485 -17.51 -6.60 25.18
CA GLY A 485 -18.52 -7.43 25.84
C GLY A 485 -18.69 -8.81 25.20
N ARG A 486 -19.33 -9.74 25.93
CA ARG A 486 -19.54 -11.14 25.50
C ARG A 486 -20.11 -11.25 24.08
N GLY A 487 -21.09 -10.43 23.72
CA GLY A 487 -21.73 -10.49 22.40
C GLY A 487 -20.75 -10.29 21.24
N LEU A 488 -19.79 -9.36 21.36
CA LEU A 488 -18.78 -9.17 20.31
C LEU A 488 -17.74 -10.28 20.32
N ARG A 489 -17.34 -10.80 21.50
CA ARG A 489 -16.44 -11.96 21.60
C ARG A 489 -17.01 -13.19 20.88
N ASP A 490 -18.26 -13.54 21.19
CA ASP A 490 -18.92 -14.69 20.58
C ASP A 490 -19.06 -14.49 19.05
N GLU A 491 -19.24 -13.25 18.60
CA GLU A 491 -19.29 -12.91 17.17
C GLU A 491 -17.93 -13.08 16.47
N VAL A 492 -16.84 -12.57 17.06
CA VAL A 492 -15.50 -12.75 16.46
C VAL A 492 -15.07 -14.22 16.47
N ASP A 493 -15.50 -15.02 17.45
CA ASP A 493 -15.28 -16.47 17.47
C ASP A 493 -15.98 -17.16 16.29
N ARG A 494 -17.27 -16.83 16.05
CA ARG A 494 -18.01 -17.29 14.86
C ARG A 494 -17.32 -16.89 13.56
N GLN A 495 -16.87 -15.64 13.46
CA GLN A 495 -16.14 -15.16 12.28
C GLN A 495 -14.81 -15.90 12.07
N CYS A 496 -14.06 -16.17 13.14
CA CYS A 496 -12.81 -16.92 13.07
C CYS A 496 -13.05 -18.36 12.59
N TRP A 497 -14.13 -18.99 13.04
CA TRP A 497 -14.52 -20.31 12.56
C TRP A 497 -14.91 -20.28 11.08
N LEU A 498 -15.75 -19.32 10.65
CA LEU A 498 -16.11 -19.10 9.25
C LEU A 498 -14.87 -18.97 8.36
N VAL A 499 -13.92 -18.11 8.73
CA VAL A 499 -12.67 -17.90 7.98
C VAL A 499 -11.82 -19.17 7.94
N SER A 500 -11.80 -19.97 9.01
CA SER A 500 -11.10 -21.26 9.04
C SER A 500 -11.66 -22.24 8.01
N ILE A 501 -13.00 -22.38 7.94
CA ILE A 501 -13.68 -23.23 6.95
C ILE A 501 -13.33 -22.74 5.54
N LEU A 502 -13.49 -21.45 5.25
CA LEU A 502 -13.18 -20.89 3.92
C LEU A 502 -11.71 -21.09 3.53
N THR A 503 -10.78 -20.96 4.48
CA THR A 503 -9.35 -21.21 4.23
C THR A 503 -9.12 -22.66 3.78
N LYS A 504 -9.73 -23.64 4.48
CA LYS A 504 -9.64 -25.06 4.13
C LYS A 504 -10.26 -25.35 2.76
N VAL A 505 -11.43 -24.78 2.47
CA VAL A 505 -12.13 -24.93 1.19
C VAL A 505 -11.26 -24.37 0.05
N ALA A 506 -10.72 -23.16 0.22
CA ALA A 506 -9.88 -22.52 -0.80
C ALA A 506 -8.63 -23.35 -1.10
N GLN A 507 -7.99 -23.90 -0.07
CA GLN A 507 -6.84 -24.80 -0.25
C GLN A 507 -7.22 -26.06 -1.03
N LYS A 508 -8.29 -26.76 -0.66
CA LYS A 508 -8.78 -27.95 -1.37
C LYS A 508 -9.08 -27.68 -2.85
N VAL A 509 -9.71 -26.54 -3.15
CA VAL A 509 -10.05 -26.15 -4.53
C VAL A 509 -8.79 -25.82 -5.34
N ARG A 510 -7.82 -25.14 -4.72
CA ARG A 510 -6.55 -24.81 -5.37
C ARG A 510 -5.75 -26.07 -5.72
N ASP A 511 -5.70 -27.02 -4.80
CA ASP A 511 -4.93 -28.28 -4.91
C ASP A 511 -5.62 -29.30 -5.85
N ALA A 512 -6.91 -29.11 -6.17
CA ALA A 512 -7.66 -29.96 -7.09
C ALA A 512 -7.31 -29.70 -8.57
N THR A 513 -7.45 -30.76 -9.39
CA THR A 513 -7.29 -30.67 -10.85
C THR A 513 -8.32 -29.71 -11.45
N PRO A 514 -7.99 -28.94 -12.50
CA PRO A 514 -8.88 -27.93 -13.06
C PRO A 514 -10.30 -28.42 -13.39
N SER A 515 -10.45 -29.66 -13.88
CA SER A 515 -11.74 -30.29 -14.19
C SER A 515 -12.61 -30.56 -12.95
N ASN A 516 -11.98 -30.84 -11.79
CA ASN A 516 -12.69 -31.28 -10.59
C ASN A 516 -12.94 -30.14 -9.59
N ARG A 517 -12.33 -28.97 -9.78
CA ARG A 517 -12.39 -27.82 -8.86
C ARG A 517 -13.82 -27.44 -8.45
N GLN A 518 -14.76 -27.41 -9.40
CA GLN A 518 -16.15 -27.05 -9.11
C GLN A 518 -16.88 -28.10 -8.26
N CYS A 519 -16.59 -29.39 -8.47
CA CYS A 519 -17.14 -30.47 -7.65
C CYS A 519 -16.62 -30.38 -6.22
N VAL A 520 -15.29 -30.26 -6.08
CA VAL A 520 -14.60 -30.10 -4.79
C VAL A 520 -15.09 -28.88 -4.02
N LEU A 521 -15.34 -27.76 -4.71
CA LEU A 521 -15.91 -26.56 -4.10
C LEU A 521 -17.28 -26.83 -3.49
N ARG A 522 -18.20 -27.44 -4.26
CA ARG A 522 -19.57 -27.71 -3.81
C ARG A 522 -19.60 -28.67 -2.63
N GLU A 523 -18.85 -29.77 -2.70
CA GLU A 523 -18.76 -30.76 -1.62
C GLU A 523 -18.11 -30.17 -0.36
N SER A 524 -17.02 -29.40 -0.52
CA SER A 524 -16.32 -28.82 0.63
C SER A 524 -17.12 -27.71 1.32
N LEU A 525 -18.00 -27.01 0.59
CA LEU A 525 -18.89 -26.00 1.15
C LEU A 525 -20.06 -26.60 1.95
N ASP A 526 -20.29 -27.91 1.94
CA ASP A 526 -21.31 -28.51 2.82
C ASP A 526 -20.97 -28.36 4.32
N GLU A 527 -19.68 -28.22 4.67
CA GLU A 527 -19.25 -27.87 6.03
C GLU A 527 -19.85 -26.52 6.49
N MET A 528 -20.10 -25.59 5.55
CA MET A 528 -20.78 -24.32 5.87
C MET A 528 -22.25 -24.50 6.25
N LYS A 529 -22.94 -25.51 5.71
CA LYS A 529 -24.31 -25.81 6.15
C LYS A 529 -24.33 -26.19 7.63
N GLN A 530 -23.38 -27.03 8.06
CA GLN A 530 -23.23 -27.41 9.46
C GLN A 530 -22.90 -26.21 10.35
N PHE A 531 -22.01 -25.33 9.90
CA PHE A 531 -21.72 -24.08 10.60
C PHE A 531 -22.99 -23.24 10.85
N PHE A 532 -23.84 -23.05 9.83
CA PHE A 532 -25.07 -22.25 9.98
C PHE A 532 -26.22 -23.00 10.69
N LEU A 533 -26.17 -24.33 10.75
CA LEU A 533 -27.08 -25.12 11.61
C LEU A 533 -26.76 -24.91 13.09
N MET A 534 -25.48 -24.86 13.45
CA MET A 534 -25.03 -24.59 14.82
C MET A 534 -25.11 -23.10 15.17
N ASN A 535 -24.82 -22.23 14.21
CA ASN A 535 -24.84 -20.78 14.36
C ASN A 535 -25.92 -20.19 13.45
N THR A 536 -27.04 -19.75 14.01
CA THR A 536 -28.17 -19.21 13.25
C THR A 536 -27.82 -18.06 12.30
N SER A 537 -26.75 -17.30 12.60
CA SER A 537 -26.25 -16.21 11.77
C SER A 537 -24.78 -15.89 12.07
N CYS A 538 -24.13 -15.18 11.16
CA CYS A 538 -22.77 -14.67 11.34
C CYS A 538 -22.61 -13.33 10.62
N ARG A 539 -21.93 -12.35 11.23
CA ARG A 539 -21.48 -11.14 10.54
C ARG A 539 -20.24 -11.45 9.73
N LEU A 540 -20.05 -10.80 8.58
CA LEU A 540 -18.85 -11.00 7.77
C LEU A 540 -17.68 -10.13 8.27
N PRO A 541 -16.44 -10.65 8.31
CA PRO A 541 -15.24 -9.86 8.63
C PRO A 541 -15.09 -8.58 7.79
N LEU A 542 -15.54 -8.63 6.53
CA LEU A 542 -15.48 -7.51 5.57
C LEU A 542 -16.19 -6.24 6.08
N ASN A 543 -17.32 -6.41 6.77
CA ASN A 543 -18.12 -5.31 7.30
C ASN A 543 -19.08 -5.85 8.38
N PRO A 544 -19.02 -5.34 9.62
CA PRO A 544 -19.88 -5.82 10.71
C PRO A 544 -21.38 -5.55 10.47
N ALA A 545 -21.76 -4.71 9.50
CA ALA A 545 -23.15 -4.53 9.10
C ALA A 545 -23.70 -5.66 8.20
N LEU A 546 -22.83 -6.50 7.61
CA LEU A 546 -23.25 -7.59 6.73
C LEU A 546 -23.53 -8.85 7.55
N LEU A 547 -24.79 -9.10 7.85
CA LEU A 547 -25.26 -10.24 8.63
C LEU A 547 -25.87 -11.31 7.72
N VAL A 548 -25.31 -12.53 7.77
CA VAL A 548 -25.69 -13.63 6.88
C VAL A 548 -26.22 -14.83 7.66
N LYS A 549 -27.13 -15.59 7.05
CA LYS A 549 -27.77 -16.77 7.66
C LYS A 549 -27.43 -18.10 7.00
N GLY A 550 -26.71 -18.07 5.89
CA GLY A 550 -26.44 -19.24 5.07
C GLY A 550 -25.56 -18.92 3.85
N ILE A 551 -25.23 -19.94 3.08
CA ILE A 551 -24.51 -19.80 1.81
C ILE A 551 -25.26 -20.50 0.67
N ASN A 552 -25.39 -19.84 -0.47
CA ASN A 552 -25.99 -20.43 -1.67
C ASN A 552 -24.92 -21.12 -2.51
N ILE A 553 -24.66 -22.39 -2.20
CA ILE A 553 -23.59 -23.20 -2.82
C ILE A 553 -23.71 -23.26 -4.35
N GLN A 554 -24.92 -23.22 -4.91
CA GLN A 554 -25.12 -23.30 -6.36
C GLN A 554 -24.63 -22.06 -7.11
N LEU A 555 -24.63 -20.90 -6.44
CA LEU A 555 -24.13 -19.63 -6.99
C LEU A 555 -22.64 -19.42 -6.74
N CYS A 556 -21.99 -20.31 -5.97
CA CYS A 556 -20.56 -20.24 -5.70
C CYS A 556 -19.72 -20.82 -6.84
N SER A 557 -18.60 -20.16 -7.13
CA SER A 557 -17.62 -20.59 -8.12
C SER A 557 -16.21 -20.15 -7.71
N PHE A 558 -15.25 -20.14 -8.62
CA PHE A 558 -13.89 -19.64 -8.40
C PHE A 558 -13.42 -18.84 -9.62
N PHE A 559 -12.40 -18.00 -9.44
CA PHE A 559 -11.74 -17.32 -10.56
C PHE A 559 -10.55 -18.13 -11.08
N ASN A 560 -10.36 -18.14 -12.39
CA ASN A 560 -9.25 -18.81 -13.06
C ASN A 560 -7.98 -17.93 -13.02
N SER A 561 -7.41 -17.76 -11.84
CA SER A 561 -6.12 -17.08 -11.61
C SER A 561 -5.14 -18.00 -10.86
N ASN A 562 -3.88 -17.56 -10.69
CA ASN A 562 -2.87 -18.33 -9.97
C ASN A 562 -3.28 -18.71 -8.54
N ALA A 563 -3.96 -17.80 -7.84
CA ALA A 563 -4.40 -18.02 -6.45
C ALA A 563 -5.76 -18.74 -6.35
N VAL A 564 -6.48 -18.92 -7.47
CA VAL A 564 -7.80 -19.57 -7.54
C VAL A 564 -8.78 -19.06 -6.47
N PRO A 565 -9.03 -17.74 -6.38
CA PRO A 565 -9.87 -17.19 -5.31
C PRO A 565 -11.34 -17.59 -5.46
N LEU A 566 -12.01 -17.77 -4.34
CA LEU A 566 -13.39 -18.25 -4.29
C LEU A 566 -14.37 -17.11 -4.53
N LYS A 567 -15.39 -17.35 -5.34
CA LYS A 567 -16.57 -16.50 -5.50
C LYS A 567 -17.70 -17.08 -4.66
N LEU A 568 -18.09 -16.37 -3.61
CA LEU A 568 -19.06 -16.82 -2.60
C LEU A 568 -20.33 -15.96 -2.65
N SER A 569 -21.48 -16.59 -2.49
CA SER A 569 -22.79 -15.92 -2.41
C SER A 569 -23.48 -16.29 -1.11
N PHE A 570 -23.47 -15.39 -0.14
CA PHE A 570 -24.11 -15.59 1.16
C PHE A 570 -25.57 -15.12 1.15
N GLN A 571 -26.41 -15.84 1.88
CA GLN A 571 -27.81 -15.47 2.08
C GLN A 571 -27.88 -14.35 3.12
N ASN A 572 -28.45 -13.22 2.73
CA ASN A 572 -28.68 -12.10 3.63
C ASN A 572 -29.70 -12.50 4.71
N LEU A 573 -29.46 -12.07 5.96
CA LEU A 573 -30.45 -12.25 7.01
C LEU A 573 -31.67 -11.35 6.76
N ASP A 574 -31.46 -10.14 6.24
CA ASP A 574 -32.53 -9.23 5.84
C ASP A 574 -33.35 -9.88 4.71
N PRO A 575 -34.66 -10.15 4.93
CA PRO A 575 -35.50 -10.80 3.93
C PRO A 575 -35.72 -9.96 2.67
N VAL A 576 -35.49 -8.64 2.72
CA VAL A 576 -35.60 -7.72 1.57
C VAL A 576 -34.24 -7.51 0.89
N GLY A 577 -33.15 -7.90 1.54
CA GLY A 577 -31.79 -7.71 1.03
C GLY A 577 -31.35 -8.78 0.03
N ASP A 578 -30.64 -8.35 -1.01
CA ASP A 578 -29.99 -9.26 -1.96
C ASP A 578 -28.91 -10.11 -1.28
N ASN A 579 -28.55 -11.23 -1.94
CA ASN A 579 -27.42 -12.06 -1.51
C ASN A 579 -26.13 -11.24 -1.43
N VAL A 580 -25.34 -11.50 -0.38
CA VAL A 580 -24.06 -10.83 -0.14
C VAL A 580 -22.97 -11.59 -0.89
N ASN A 581 -22.51 -11.02 -2.01
CA ASN A 581 -21.49 -11.62 -2.86
C ASN A 581 -20.09 -11.14 -2.46
N VAL A 582 -19.18 -12.08 -2.19
CA VAL A 582 -17.83 -11.83 -1.68
C VAL A 582 -16.82 -12.70 -2.42
N ILE A 583 -15.64 -12.14 -2.69
CA ILE A 583 -14.47 -12.87 -3.15
C ILE A 583 -13.62 -13.20 -1.93
N PHE A 584 -13.32 -14.49 -1.71
CA PHE A 584 -12.38 -14.92 -0.68
C PHE A 584 -11.05 -15.31 -1.32
N LYS A 585 -9.99 -14.55 -1.02
CA LYS A 585 -8.63 -14.80 -1.50
C LYS A 585 -7.83 -15.51 -0.40
N SER A 586 -7.10 -16.56 -0.77
CA SER A 586 -6.23 -17.34 0.14
C SER A 586 -4.96 -17.74 -0.59
N GLY A 587 -3.82 -17.22 -0.13
CA GLY A 587 -2.52 -17.26 -0.80
C GLY A 587 -1.99 -15.87 -1.17
N ASP A 588 -2.85 -14.84 -1.17
CA ASP A 588 -2.50 -13.46 -1.53
C ASP A 588 -2.55 -12.54 -0.30
N ASP A 589 -1.58 -11.62 -0.20
CA ASP A 589 -1.54 -10.64 0.87
C ASP A 589 -2.39 -9.40 0.54
N LEU A 590 -3.58 -9.31 1.14
CA LEU A 590 -4.51 -8.20 0.88
C LEU A 590 -4.20 -6.91 1.62
N ARG A 591 -3.14 -6.86 2.45
CA ARG A 591 -2.78 -5.64 3.18
C ARG A 591 -2.46 -4.49 2.22
N GLN A 592 -1.86 -4.79 1.08
CA GLN A 592 -1.54 -3.81 0.04
C GLN A 592 -2.79 -3.29 -0.69
N ASP A 593 -3.72 -4.16 -1.09
CA ASP A 593 -5.01 -3.74 -1.65
C ASP A 593 -5.79 -2.87 -0.66
N MET A 594 -5.81 -3.27 0.62
CA MET A 594 -6.50 -2.54 1.69
C MET A 594 -5.90 -1.15 1.89
N LEU A 595 -4.57 -1.03 1.91
CA LEU A 595 -3.86 0.26 1.99
C LEU A 595 -4.14 1.13 0.75
N THR A 596 -4.13 0.55 -0.44
CA THR A 596 -4.39 1.28 -1.69
C THR A 596 -5.82 1.85 -1.72
N LEU A 597 -6.82 1.02 -1.41
CA LEU A 597 -8.21 1.44 -1.34
C LEU A 597 -8.47 2.46 -0.22
N GLN A 598 -7.75 2.35 0.89
CA GLN A 598 -7.76 3.37 1.95
C GLN A 598 -7.25 4.72 1.43
N MET A 599 -6.11 4.74 0.72
CA MET A 599 -5.58 5.99 0.13
C MET A 599 -6.55 6.60 -0.89
N ILE A 600 -7.14 5.77 -1.77
CA ILE A 600 -8.16 6.22 -2.74
C ILE A 600 -9.39 6.77 -2.01
N ARG A 601 -9.81 6.16 -0.91
CA ARG A 601 -10.93 6.65 -0.09
C ARG A 601 -10.64 8.02 0.53
N ILE A 602 -9.43 8.24 1.00
CA ILE A 602 -8.99 9.54 1.53
C ILE A 602 -8.94 10.58 0.40
N MET A 603 -8.40 10.24 -0.78
CA MET A 603 -8.45 11.12 -1.96
C MET A 603 -9.88 11.53 -2.31
N ASN A 604 -10.80 10.55 -2.34
CA ASN A 604 -12.21 10.80 -2.62
C ASN A 604 -12.89 11.69 -1.58
N LYS A 605 -12.55 11.54 -0.29
CA LYS A 605 -13.04 12.44 0.76
C LYS A 605 -12.55 13.87 0.55
N ILE A 606 -11.27 14.06 0.24
CA ILE A 606 -10.68 15.38 -0.06
C ILE A 606 -11.41 16.02 -1.25
N TRP A 607 -11.61 15.27 -2.35
CA TRP A 607 -12.33 15.78 -3.51
C TRP A 607 -13.76 16.19 -3.16
N ILE A 608 -14.52 15.34 -2.45
CA ILE A 608 -15.90 15.65 -2.05
C ILE A 608 -15.97 16.88 -1.13
N GLN A 609 -15.02 17.03 -0.19
CA GLN A 609 -14.96 18.19 0.72
C GLN A 609 -14.78 19.51 -0.05
N GLU A 610 -14.07 19.48 -1.17
CA GLU A 610 -13.84 20.61 -2.07
C GLU A 610 -14.96 20.76 -3.13
N GLY A 611 -16.06 19.99 -3.02
CA GLY A 611 -17.20 20.03 -3.93
C GLY A 611 -17.00 19.24 -5.23
N LEU A 612 -15.96 18.41 -5.31
CA LEU A 612 -15.61 17.62 -6.49
C LEU A 612 -15.95 16.13 -6.31
N ASP A 613 -17.10 15.70 -6.84
CA ASP A 613 -17.46 14.27 -6.83
C ASP A 613 -16.93 13.56 -8.08
N MET A 614 -15.82 12.83 -7.89
CA MET A 614 -15.16 12.06 -8.95
C MET A 614 -15.87 10.74 -9.28
N ARG A 615 -17.03 10.43 -8.69
CA ARG A 615 -17.81 9.21 -8.96
C ARG A 615 -17.00 7.92 -8.77
N MET A 616 -16.11 7.92 -7.78
CA MET A 616 -15.22 6.78 -7.51
C MET A 616 -15.99 5.58 -6.98
N VAL A 617 -15.70 4.38 -7.52
CA VAL A 617 -16.19 3.12 -6.95
C VAL A 617 -15.12 2.58 -6.00
N ILE A 618 -15.37 2.67 -4.70
CA ILE A 618 -14.45 2.23 -3.65
C ILE A 618 -15.08 1.01 -2.95
N PHE A 619 -14.68 -0.18 -3.39
CA PHE A 619 -15.15 -1.44 -2.83
C PHE A 619 -14.41 -1.81 -1.54
N LYS A 620 -15.03 -2.63 -0.69
CA LYS A 620 -14.40 -3.10 0.54
C LYS A 620 -13.40 -4.22 0.24
N CYS A 621 -12.22 -4.11 0.82
CA CYS A 621 -11.20 -5.15 0.85
C CYS A 621 -10.69 -5.23 2.28
N PHE A 622 -10.58 -6.44 2.83
CA PHE A 622 -10.19 -6.61 4.22
C PHE A 622 -9.40 -7.89 4.46
N SER A 623 -8.22 -7.74 5.06
CA SER A 623 -7.37 -8.85 5.48
C SER A 623 -8.00 -9.57 6.68
N THR A 624 -7.99 -10.90 6.66
CA THR A 624 -8.47 -11.75 7.78
C THR A 624 -7.34 -12.59 8.39
N GLY A 625 -6.10 -12.22 8.09
CA GLY A 625 -4.88 -12.92 8.49
C GLY A 625 -3.87 -12.98 7.35
N ARG A 626 -2.62 -13.29 7.69
CA ARG A 626 -1.51 -13.35 6.74
C ARG A 626 -1.86 -14.18 5.50
N GLY A 627 -1.81 -13.53 4.33
CA GLY A 627 -2.06 -14.17 3.03
C GLY A 627 -3.51 -14.57 2.78
N ARG A 628 -4.50 -13.97 3.46
CA ARG A 628 -5.92 -14.26 3.20
C ARG A 628 -6.85 -13.09 3.53
N GLY A 629 -7.97 -13.01 2.84
CA GLY A 629 -9.01 -12.05 3.16
C GLY A 629 -10.20 -12.04 2.22
N MET A 630 -11.04 -11.02 2.39
CA MET A 630 -12.30 -10.87 1.69
C MET A 630 -12.32 -9.58 0.88
N VAL A 631 -12.89 -9.65 -0.32
CA VAL A 631 -13.10 -8.50 -1.22
C VAL A 631 -14.58 -8.47 -1.61
N GLU A 632 -15.19 -7.29 -1.55
CA GLU A 632 -16.54 -7.05 -2.01
C GLU A 632 -16.66 -7.28 -3.52
N MET A 633 -17.71 -7.99 -3.95
CA MET A 633 -18.01 -8.15 -5.36
C MET A 633 -18.95 -7.05 -5.83
N ILE A 634 -18.48 -6.21 -6.76
CA ILE A 634 -19.29 -5.13 -7.33
C ILE A 634 -20.27 -5.70 -8.38
N PRO A 635 -21.59 -5.51 -8.20
CA PRO A 635 -22.59 -5.99 -9.15
C PRO A 635 -22.62 -5.12 -10.42
N HIS A 636 -23.13 -5.71 -11.51
CA HIS A 636 -23.31 -5.04 -12.81
C HIS A 636 -22.04 -4.39 -13.36
N ALA A 637 -20.88 -5.03 -13.15
CA ALA A 637 -19.59 -4.59 -13.63
C ALA A 637 -18.92 -5.70 -14.43
N ASP A 638 -18.30 -5.34 -15.54
CA ASP A 638 -17.50 -6.24 -16.37
C ASP A 638 -16.08 -5.68 -16.56
N THR A 639 -15.10 -6.57 -16.72
CA THR A 639 -13.72 -6.15 -17.03
C THR A 639 -13.65 -5.57 -18.44
N LEU A 640 -12.77 -4.59 -18.66
CA LEU A 640 -12.58 -4.02 -20.00
C LEU A 640 -12.17 -5.10 -21.01
N ARG A 641 -11.41 -6.12 -20.59
CA ARG A 641 -11.11 -7.28 -21.44
C ARG A 641 -12.38 -7.96 -21.92
N LYS A 642 -13.31 -8.29 -21.01
CA LYS A 642 -14.55 -8.97 -21.37
C LYS A 642 -15.33 -8.16 -22.41
N ILE A 643 -15.43 -6.84 -22.21
CA ILE A 643 -16.11 -5.91 -23.11
C ILE A 643 -15.41 -5.85 -24.48
N GLN A 644 -14.09 -5.64 -24.50
CA GLN A 644 -13.31 -5.52 -25.73
C GLN A 644 -13.31 -6.81 -26.56
N VAL A 645 -13.29 -7.98 -25.90
CA VAL A 645 -13.29 -9.28 -26.58
C VAL A 645 -14.63 -9.57 -27.28
N GLU A 646 -15.74 -8.92 -26.92
CA GLU A 646 -17.00 -8.99 -27.70
C GLU A 646 -16.76 -8.55 -29.16
N HIS A 647 -15.81 -7.63 -29.40
CA HIS A 647 -15.42 -7.18 -30.74
C HIS A 647 -14.24 -7.98 -31.33
N GLY A 648 -13.92 -9.14 -30.77
CA GLY A 648 -12.83 -10.04 -31.18
C GLY A 648 -11.53 -9.84 -30.40
N VAL A 649 -10.54 -10.72 -30.61
CA VAL A 649 -9.23 -10.71 -29.90
C VAL A 649 -8.47 -9.39 -30.08
N THR A 650 -8.69 -8.71 -31.19
CA THR A 650 -8.12 -7.38 -31.50
C THR A 650 -9.01 -6.21 -31.07
N GLY A 651 -10.08 -6.46 -30.31
CA GLY A 651 -11.02 -5.43 -29.87
C GLY A 651 -10.39 -4.32 -29.05
N SER A 652 -9.29 -4.59 -28.33
CA SER A 652 -8.50 -3.59 -27.60
C SER A 652 -7.81 -2.53 -28.48
N PHE A 653 -7.80 -2.73 -29.81
CA PHE A 653 -7.30 -1.74 -30.78
C PHE A 653 -8.43 -0.97 -31.49
N LYS A 654 -9.70 -1.30 -31.21
CA LYS A 654 -10.86 -0.59 -31.75
C LYS A 654 -11.28 0.52 -30.79
N ASP A 655 -11.80 1.61 -31.34
CA ASP A 655 -12.15 2.79 -30.54
C ASP A 655 -13.60 2.76 -30.01
N ARG A 656 -14.47 1.94 -30.59
CA ARG A 656 -15.91 1.87 -30.25
C ARG A 656 -16.34 0.89 -29.14
N PRO A 657 -15.60 -0.15 -28.73
CA PRO A 657 -16.14 -1.19 -27.85
C PRO A 657 -16.80 -0.69 -26.57
N LEU A 658 -16.19 0.28 -25.89
CA LEU A 658 -16.72 0.83 -24.65
C LEU A 658 -18.00 1.66 -24.89
N ALA A 659 -18.01 2.49 -25.93
CA ALA A 659 -19.19 3.29 -26.28
C ALA A 659 -20.38 2.40 -26.69
N ASP A 660 -20.13 1.37 -27.50
CA ASP A 660 -21.16 0.40 -27.92
C ASP A 660 -21.73 -0.34 -26.70
N TRP A 661 -20.88 -0.73 -25.74
CA TRP A 661 -21.30 -1.42 -24.52
C TRP A 661 -22.11 -0.52 -23.58
N LEU A 662 -21.73 0.76 -23.44
CA LEU A 662 -22.50 1.74 -22.66
C LEU A 662 -23.87 1.99 -23.30
N GLN A 663 -23.93 2.14 -24.62
CA GLN A 663 -25.20 2.33 -25.35
C GLN A 663 -26.12 1.12 -25.23
N LYS A 664 -25.54 -0.09 -25.27
CA LYS A 664 -26.29 -1.36 -25.10
C LYS A 664 -27.02 -1.44 -23.76
N HIS A 665 -26.43 -0.90 -22.69
CA HIS A 665 -27.01 -0.95 -21.34
C HIS A 665 -27.81 0.32 -20.97
N ASN A 666 -27.67 1.40 -21.74
CA ASN A 666 -28.32 2.68 -21.52
C ASN A 666 -29.01 3.13 -22.83
N PRO A 667 -30.18 2.53 -23.17
CA PRO A 667 -30.79 2.67 -24.49
C PRO A 667 -31.35 4.07 -24.77
N THR A 668 -31.73 4.84 -23.75
CA THR A 668 -32.23 6.21 -23.92
C THR A 668 -31.07 7.21 -23.87
N ASP A 669 -31.16 8.29 -24.65
CA ASP A 669 -30.13 9.34 -24.69
C ASP A 669 -29.80 9.91 -23.30
N GLU A 670 -30.81 10.18 -22.46
CA GLU A 670 -30.59 10.66 -21.07
C GLU A 670 -29.78 9.68 -20.21
N GLN A 671 -30.09 8.38 -20.29
CA GLN A 671 -29.36 7.35 -19.56
C GLN A 671 -27.93 7.21 -20.09
N TYR A 672 -27.74 7.28 -21.41
CA TYR A 672 -26.44 7.19 -22.04
C TYR A 672 -25.57 8.38 -21.65
N ASP A 673 -26.09 9.60 -21.75
CA ASP A 673 -25.39 10.82 -21.37
C ASP A 673 -24.97 10.79 -19.89
N LYS A 674 -25.85 10.32 -19.00
CA LYS A 674 -25.52 10.12 -17.58
C LYS A 674 -24.42 9.07 -17.38
N ALA A 675 -24.45 7.97 -18.15
CA ALA A 675 -23.41 6.95 -18.08
C ALA A 675 -22.05 7.47 -18.59
N VAL A 676 -22.06 8.24 -19.69
CA VAL A 676 -20.86 8.92 -20.22
C VAL A 676 -20.31 9.94 -19.22
N GLU A 677 -21.18 10.72 -18.56
CA GLU A 677 -20.77 11.63 -17.51
C GLU A 677 -20.08 10.87 -16.36
N ASN A 678 -20.72 9.84 -15.81
CA ASN A 678 -20.11 9.00 -14.77
C ASN A 678 -18.77 8.40 -15.21
N PHE A 679 -18.65 8.03 -16.48
CA PHE A 679 -17.40 7.54 -17.06
C PHE A 679 -16.31 8.60 -17.06
N ILE A 680 -16.61 9.83 -17.50
CA ILE A 680 -15.65 10.95 -17.51
C ILE A 680 -15.10 11.21 -16.11
N TYR A 681 -15.98 11.33 -15.11
CA TYR A 681 -15.57 11.63 -13.73
C TYR A 681 -14.75 10.50 -13.10
N SER A 682 -15.25 9.26 -13.17
CA SER A 682 -14.58 8.11 -12.57
C SER A 682 -13.27 7.75 -13.28
N CYS A 683 -13.20 7.94 -14.60
CA CYS A 683 -11.97 7.79 -15.37
C CYS A 683 -10.91 8.82 -14.93
N ALA A 684 -11.29 10.10 -14.82
CA ALA A 684 -10.38 11.14 -14.36
C ALA A 684 -9.84 10.87 -12.96
N GLY A 685 -10.70 10.45 -12.03
CA GLY A 685 -10.30 10.12 -10.65
C GLY A 685 -9.36 8.92 -10.59
N CYS A 686 -9.61 7.89 -11.40
CA CYS A 686 -8.72 6.74 -11.54
C CYS A 686 -7.37 7.12 -12.15
N CYS A 687 -7.32 7.98 -13.19
CA CYS A 687 -6.06 8.44 -13.78
C CYS A 687 -5.18 9.16 -12.74
N VAL A 688 -5.77 10.07 -11.95
CA VAL A 688 -5.06 10.80 -10.90
C VAL A 688 -4.59 9.85 -9.79
N ALA A 689 -5.48 9.02 -9.24
CA ALA A 689 -5.15 8.13 -8.13
C ALA A 689 -4.08 7.08 -8.50
N THR A 690 -4.21 6.44 -9.67
CA THR A 690 -3.25 5.43 -10.11
C THR A 690 -1.88 6.00 -10.46
N TYR A 691 -1.82 7.25 -10.92
CA TYR A 691 -0.57 7.97 -11.13
C TYR A 691 0.13 8.28 -9.80
N ILE A 692 -0.57 8.93 -8.86
CA ILE A 692 0.00 9.34 -7.57
C ILE A 692 0.52 8.13 -6.78
N LEU A 693 -0.28 7.05 -6.72
CA LEU A 693 0.09 5.83 -6.01
C LEU A 693 1.00 4.90 -6.82
N GLY A 694 1.30 5.24 -8.08
CA GLY A 694 2.18 4.44 -8.93
C GLY A 694 1.71 3.00 -9.12
N ILE A 695 0.40 2.80 -9.24
CA ILE A 695 -0.21 1.48 -9.45
C ILE A 695 0.34 0.90 -10.76
N CYS A 696 0.92 -0.30 -10.69
CA CYS A 696 1.50 -1.02 -11.82
C CYS A 696 0.63 -2.24 -12.17
N ASP A 697 1.03 -3.01 -13.18
CA ASP A 697 0.30 -4.18 -13.70
C ASP A 697 -1.10 -3.83 -14.23
N ARG A 698 -1.16 -2.69 -14.92
CA ARG A 698 -2.42 -2.11 -15.39
C ARG A 698 -2.75 -2.67 -16.76
N HIS A 699 -3.51 -3.76 -16.76
CA HIS A 699 -4.06 -4.39 -17.94
C HIS A 699 -5.60 -4.36 -17.96
N ASN A 700 -6.21 -4.64 -19.10
CA ASN A 700 -7.67 -4.56 -19.30
C ASN A 700 -8.49 -5.56 -18.47
N ASP A 701 -7.89 -6.59 -17.88
CA ASP A 701 -8.55 -7.42 -16.84
C ASP A 701 -8.62 -6.75 -15.46
N ASN A 702 -7.73 -5.80 -15.15
CA ASN A 702 -7.67 -5.11 -13.84
C ASN A 702 -8.45 -3.79 -13.84
N ILE A 703 -9.20 -3.51 -14.90
CA ILE A 703 -10.05 -2.33 -15.03
C ILE A 703 -11.46 -2.82 -15.32
N MET A 704 -12.42 -2.31 -14.55
CA MET A 704 -13.83 -2.67 -14.67
C MET A 704 -14.67 -1.45 -15.01
N LEU A 705 -15.79 -1.71 -15.69
CA LEU A 705 -16.80 -0.72 -16.06
C LEU A 705 -18.18 -1.20 -15.59
N LYS A 706 -18.88 -0.36 -14.81
CA LYS A 706 -20.27 -0.59 -14.42
C LYS A 706 -21.22 -0.23 -15.57
N THR A 707 -22.38 -0.88 -15.63
CA THR A 707 -23.46 -0.51 -16.57
C THR A 707 -23.91 0.94 -16.41
N SER A 708 -23.77 1.50 -15.20
CA SER A 708 -24.01 2.91 -14.89
C SER A 708 -22.90 3.87 -15.35
N GLY A 709 -21.89 3.38 -16.09
CA GLY A 709 -20.78 4.17 -16.63
C GLY A 709 -19.58 4.37 -15.70
N HIS A 710 -19.62 3.89 -14.46
CA HIS A 710 -18.50 4.11 -13.53
C HIS A 710 -17.33 3.17 -13.82
N MET A 711 -16.14 3.73 -14.08
CA MET A 711 -14.90 3.01 -14.26
C MET A 711 -14.14 2.90 -12.93
N PHE A 712 -13.50 1.75 -12.67
CA PHE A 712 -12.65 1.58 -11.50
C PHE A 712 -11.58 0.51 -11.72
N HIS A 713 -10.49 0.61 -10.96
CA HIS A 713 -9.40 -0.36 -10.94
C HIS A 713 -9.63 -1.42 -9.86
N ILE A 714 -9.17 -2.64 -10.13
CA ILE A 714 -9.13 -3.76 -9.18
C ILE A 714 -7.72 -4.36 -9.17
N ASP A 715 -7.43 -5.16 -8.15
CA ASP A 715 -6.17 -5.90 -7.99
C ASP A 715 -4.93 -5.00 -7.96
N PHE A 716 -4.60 -4.48 -6.77
CA PHE A 716 -3.52 -3.52 -6.58
C PHE A 716 -2.19 -4.18 -6.21
N GLY A 717 -1.94 -5.38 -6.75
CA GLY A 717 -0.79 -6.21 -6.39
C GLY A 717 0.59 -5.58 -6.58
N LYS A 718 0.72 -4.44 -7.28
CA LYS A 718 1.95 -3.65 -7.37
C LYS A 718 1.67 -2.13 -7.33
N PHE A 719 2.36 -1.40 -6.45
CA PHE A 719 2.23 0.06 -6.31
C PHE A 719 3.58 0.75 -6.08
N LEU A 720 3.58 2.08 -6.01
CA LEU A 720 4.77 2.93 -5.78
C LEU A 720 5.86 2.80 -6.86
N GLY A 721 5.48 2.46 -8.09
CA GLY A 721 6.40 2.40 -9.22
C GLY A 721 7.24 1.11 -9.33
N HIS A 722 6.97 0.11 -8.47
CA HIS A 722 7.51 -1.26 -8.55
C HIS A 722 6.95 -2.03 -9.75
N ALA A 723 7.27 -1.56 -10.95
CA ALA A 723 6.78 -2.14 -12.20
C ALA A 723 7.41 -3.52 -12.45
N GLN A 724 6.64 -4.44 -13.06
CA GLN A 724 7.20 -5.69 -13.53
C GLN A 724 8.22 -5.43 -14.65
N MET A 725 9.42 -5.99 -14.49
CA MET A 725 10.50 -5.91 -15.48
C MET A 725 10.41 -7.11 -16.43
N PHE A 726 10.57 -6.88 -17.74
CA PHE A 726 10.79 -7.93 -18.72
C PHE A 726 12.16 -7.72 -19.36
N GLY A 727 13.17 -8.45 -18.87
CA GLY A 727 14.58 -8.08 -19.05
C GLY A 727 14.90 -6.78 -18.28
N ASN A 728 15.78 -5.92 -18.81
CA ASN A 728 16.13 -4.63 -18.20
C ASN A 728 15.13 -3.50 -18.54
N ILE A 729 13.94 -3.82 -19.05
CA ILE A 729 12.97 -2.82 -19.51
C ILE A 729 11.66 -2.96 -18.72
N LYS A 730 11.13 -1.83 -18.23
CA LYS A 730 9.82 -1.74 -17.56
C LYS A 730 8.69 -2.13 -18.53
N ARG A 731 7.82 -3.06 -18.10
CA ARG A 731 6.65 -3.52 -18.86
C ARG A 731 5.60 -2.42 -19.00
N ASP A 732 5.34 -1.68 -17.93
CA ASP A 732 4.48 -0.49 -17.92
C ASP A 732 5.30 0.78 -18.18
N ARG A 733 5.13 1.37 -19.36
CA ARG A 733 5.84 2.61 -19.77
C ARG A 733 4.97 3.85 -19.74
N ALA A 734 3.64 3.68 -19.80
CA ALA A 734 2.70 4.80 -19.73
C ALA A 734 2.58 5.29 -18.27
N PRO A 735 2.45 6.61 -18.04
CA PRO A 735 2.19 7.16 -16.70
C PRO A 735 0.97 6.55 -16.03
N PHE A 736 -0.14 6.46 -16.76
CA PHE A 736 -1.37 5.75 -16.38
C PHE A 736 -2.05 5.16 -17.63
N VAL A 737 -3.08 4.33 -17.43
CA VAL A 737 -3.84 3.76 -18.54
C VAL A 737 -4.85 4.78 -19.05
N PHE A 738 -4.72 5.14 -20.31
CA PHE A 738 -5.70 5.95 -21.02
C PHE A 738 -5.68 5.56 -22.50
N THR A 739 -6.68 4.78 -22.94
CA THR A 739 -6.73 4.17 -24.27
C THR A 739 -7.64 4.92 -25.23
N SER A 740 -7.54 4.62 -26.53
CA SER A 740 -8.29 5.35 -27.57
C SER A 740 -9.79 5.08 -27.53
N ASP A 741 -10.23 3.91 -27.03
CA ASP A 741 -11.64 3.62 -26.75
C ASP A 741 -12.19 4.42 -25.56
N MET A 742 -11.38 4.70 -24.54
CA MET A 742 -11.75 5.62 -23.46
C MET A 742 -11.89 7.05 -24.00
N ALA A 743 -10.92 7.49 -24.81
CA ALA A 743 -10.97 8.81 -25.43
C ALA A 743 -12.17 8.96 -26.38
N TYR A 744 -12.56 7.91 -27.10
CA TYR A 744 -13.74 7.91 -27.96
C TYR A 744 -15.04 8.16 -27.17
N VAL A 745 -15.19 7.53 -26.01
CA VAL A 745 -16.34 7.75 -25.11
C VAL A 745 -16.36 9.21 -24.64
N ILE A 746 -15.23 9.73 -24.17
CA ILE A 746 -15.11 11.12 -23.67
C ILE A 746 -15.43 12.13 -24.78
N ASN A 747 -14.89 11.90 -25.99
CA ASN A 747 -15.10 12.79 -27.12
C ASN A 747 -16.54 12.75 -27.65
N GLY A 748 -17.25 11.63 -27.46
CA GLY A 748 -18.49 11.33 -28.19
C GLY A 748 -18.24 11.03 -29.68
N GLY A 749 -17.03 10.59 -30.04
CA GLY A 749 -16.63 10.37 -31.43
C GLY A 749 -15.12 10.33 -31.67
N ASP A 750 -14.73 10.29 -32.95
CA ASP A 750 -13.33 10.14 -33.37
C ASP A 750 -12.51 11.44 -33.25
N LYS A 751 -13.16 12.59 -33.15
CA LYS A 751 -12.51 13.91 -33.07
C LYS A 751 -12.53 14.47 -31.63
N PRO A 752 -11.47 15.18 -31.20
CA PRO A 752 -11.48 15.91 -29.93
C PRO A 752 -12.66 16.87 -29.83
N SER A 753 -13.40 16.82 -28.72
CA SER A 753 -14.53 17.71 -28.43
C SER A 753 -14.29 18.53 -27.16
N SER A 754 -15.20 19.47 -26.85
CA SER A 754 -15.14 20.26 -25.61
C SER A 754 -15.09 19.38 -24.35
N ARG A 755 -15.73 18.21 -24.38
CA ARG A 755 -15.73 17.22 -23.28
C ARG A 755 -14.33 16.71 -22.95
N PHE A 756 -13.42 16.65 -23.92
CA PHE A 756 -12.04 16.28 -23.65
C PHE A 756 -11.30 17.35 -22.84
N HIS A 757 -11.61 18.63 -23.07
CA HIS A 757 -11.09 19.72 -22.24
C HIS A 757 -11.66 19.67 -20.84
N ASP A 758 -12.95 19.37 -20.68
CA ASP A 758 -13.56 19.16 -19.36
C ASP A 758 -12.87 18.00 -18.61
N PHE A 759 -12.57 16.89 -19.29
CA PHE A 759 -11.81 15.77 -18.73
C PHE A 759 -10.39 16.17 -18.28
N VAL A 760 -9.66 16.93 -19.10
CA VAL A 760 -8.31 17.41 -18.77
C VAL A 760 -8.35 18.38 -17.58
N ASP A 761 -9.29 19.32 -17.58
CA ASP A 761 -9.53 20.26 -16.48
C ASP A 761 -9.80 19.50 -15.18
N LEU A 762 -10.71 18.52 -15.25
CA LEU A 762 -11.11 17.70 -14.12
C LEU A 762 -9.93 16.93 -13.52
N CYS A 763 -9.10 16.31 -14.37
CA CYS A 763 -7.88 15.63 -13.94
C CYS A 763 -6.90 16.59 -13.24
N CYS A 764 -6.67 17.77 -13.84
CA CYS A 764 -5.71 18.74 -13.31
C CYS A 764 -6.20 19.37 -12.00
N GLU A 765 -7.49 19.59 -11.86
CA GLU A 765 -8.11 20.05 -10.62
C GLU A 765 -7.99 19.00 -9.52
N ALA A 766 -8.44 17.77 -9.78
CA ALA A 766 -8.32 16.66 -8.84
C ALA A 766 -6.87 16.42 -8.40
N TYR A 767 -5.90 16.48 -9.33
CA TYR A 767 -4.47 16.36 -9.02
C TYR A 767 -4.00 17.48 -8.09
N ASN A 768 -4.30 18.74 -8.41
CA ASN A 768 -3.90 19.88 -7.57
C ASN A 768 -4.53 19.86 -6.18
N LEU A 769 -5.77 19.41 -6.03
CA LEU A 769 -6.39 19.23 -4.72
C LEU A 769 -5.60 18.23 -3.86
N ILE A 770 -5.22 17.07 -4.41
CA ILE A 770 -4.43 16.09 -3.66
C ILE A 770 -3.03 16.62 -3.32
N ARG A 771 -2.40 17.40 -4.20
CA ARG A 771 -1.07 18.00 -3.97
C ARG A 771 -1.03 18.88 -2.72
N LYS A 772 -2.11 19.59 -2.39
CA LYS A 772 -2.21 20.41 -1.16
C LYS A 772 -2.11 19.58 0.12
N HIS A 773 -2.44 18.28 0.04
CA HIS A 773 -2.38 17.35 1.17
C HIS A 773 -1.16 16.41 1.12
N THR A 774 -0.06 16.81 0.47
CA THR A 774 1.14 15.96 0.32
C THR A 774 1.66 15.42 1.66
N HIS A 775 1.70 16.24 2.71
CA HIS A 775 2.18 15.82 4.03
C HIS A 775 1.32 14.68 4.63
N LEU A 776 0.01 14.70 4.43
CA LEU A 776 -0.91 13.69 4.93
C LEU A 776 -0.60 12.32 4.32
N PHE A 777 -0.48 12.24 3.00
CA PHE A 777 -0.16 10.98 2.31
C PHE A 777 1.21 10.44 2.70
N LEU A 778 2.21 11.31 2.87
CA LEU A 778 3.54 10.91 3.33
C LEU A 778 3.54 10.41 4.78
N ASN A 779 2.77 11.04 5.67
CA ASN A 779 2.62 10.58 7.05
C ASN A 779 1.91 9.22 7.10
N LEU A 780 0.82 9.05 6.36
CA LEU A 780 0.06 7.81 6.32
C LEU A 780 0.89 6.64 5.77
N LEU A 781 1.65 6.85 4.69
CA LEU A 781 2.53 5.83 4.12
C LEU A 781 3.77 5.61 5.00
N GLY A 782 4.32 6.66 5.60
CA GLY A 782 5.47 6.58 6.50
C GLY A 782 5.21 5.70 7.72
N LEU A 783 4.01 5.79 8.32
CA LEU A 783 3.59 4.90 9.41
C LEU A 783 3.41 3.43 8.98
N MET A 784 3.32 3.16 7.67
CA MET A 784 3.14 1.81 7.13
C MET A 784 4.47 1.15 6.71
N LEU A 785 5.61 1.84 6.72
CA LEU A 785 6.92 1.28 6.32
C LEU A 785 7.28 -0.02 7.06
N SER A 786 6.86 -0.15 8.32
CA SER A 786 7.16 -1.32 9.15
C SER A 786 6.09 -2.41 9.08
N CYS A 787 5.10 -2.31 8.19
CA CYS A 787 4.02 -3.29 8.09
C CYS A 787 4.46 -4.60 7.39
N GLY A 788 5.59 -4.60 6.70
CA GLY A 788 6.12 -5.77 6.00
C GLY A 788 5.38 -6.06 4.68
N ILE A 789 4.93 -5.02 3.99
CA ILE A 789 4.57 -5.06 2.56
C ILE A 789 5.88 -4.88 1.77
N PRO A 790 6.25 -5.80 0.87
CA PRO A 790 7.54 -5.73 0.17
C PRO A 790 7.75 -4.44 -0.63
N GLU A 791 6.70 -3.94 -1.28
CA GLU A 791 6.69 -2.74 -2.11
C GLU A 791 6.59 -1.42 -1.31
N LEU A 792 6.55 -1.50 0.02
CA LEU A 792 6.58 -0.36 0.96
C LEU A 792 7.40 -0.74 2.19
N SER A 793 8.72 -0.67 2.05
CA SER A 793 9.69 -1.11 3.05
C SER A 793 10.72 -0.05 3.41
N ASP A 794 10.98 0.92 2.53
CA ASP A 794 12.01 1.93 2.75
C ASP A 794 11.59 3.36 2.36
N LEU A 795 12.50 4.30 2.56
CA LEU A 795 12.27 5.73 2.32
C LEU A 795 12.24 6.09 0.81
N GLU A 796 12.83 5.27 -0.07
CA GLU A 796 12.76 5.48 -1.51
C GLU A 796 11.34 5.21 -2.04
N ASP A 797 10.60 4.30 -1.40
CA ASP A 797 9.20 4.04 -1.73
C ASP A 797 8.32 5.28 -1.47
N LEU A 798 8.57 6.00 -0.37
CA LEU A 798 7.91 7.28 -0.08
C LEU A 798 8.31 8.37 -1.05
N LYS A 799 9.57 8.35 -1.51
CA LYS A 799 10.11 9.31 -2.46
C LYS A 799 9.33 9.29 -3.77
N TYR A 800 8.85 8.13 -4.21
CA TYR A 800 7.99 8.03 -5.40
C TYR A 800 6.76 8.95 -5.29
N VAL A 801 6.02 8.86 -4.18
CA VAL A 801 4.79 9.65 -3.97
C VAL A 801 5.11 11.14 -3.87
N TYR A 802 6.20 11.49 -3.19
CA TYR A 802 6.68 12.88 -3.12
C TYR A 802 6.99 13.43 -4.52
N ASP A 803 7.76 12.68 -5.33
CA ASP A 803 8.14 13.08 -6.68
C ASP A 803 6.94 13.12 -7.63
N ALA A 804 5.93 12.26 -7.42
CA ALA A 804 4.68 12.27 -8.19
C ALA A 804 3.76 13.44 -7.83
N LEU A 805 3.72 13.87 -6.56
CA LEU A 805 2.92 15.02 -6.11
C LEU A 805 3.58 16.38 -6.43
N ARG A 806 4.90 16.43 -6.60
CA ARG A 806 5.64 17.66 -6.98
C ARG A 806 5.24 18.87 -6.11
N PRO A 807 5.31 18.79 -4.77
CA PRO A 807 4.77 19.84 -3.88
C PRO A 807 5.46 21.22 -4.03
N HIS A 808 6.69 21.23 -4.56
CA HIS A 808 7.49 22.42 -4.81
C HIS A 808 7.06 23.22 -6.05
N GLU A 809 6.21 22.68 -6.91
CA GLU A 809 5.77 23.34 -8.13
C GLU A 809 4.50 24.18 -7.93
N SER A 810 4.32 25.21 -8.75
CA SER A 810 3.07 25.97 -8.74
C SER A 810 1.91 25.12 -9.30
N GLU A 811 0.66 25.45 -8.93
CA GLU A 811 -0.53 24.78 -9.49
C GLU A 811 -0.57 24.82 -11.03
N ALA A 812 -0.06 25.90 -11.62
CA ALA A 812 0.02 26.07 -13.06
C ALA A 812 1.07 25.13 -13.69
N ASP A 813 2.28 25.05 -13.13
CA ASP A 813 3.33 24.15 -13.62
C ASP A 813 2.89 22.68 -13.51
N ALA A 814 2.23 22.31 -12.40
CA ALA A 814 1.66 20.99 -12.18
C ALA A 814 0.53 20.65 -13.17
N THR A 815 -0.32 21.61 -13.50
CA THR A 815 -1.37 21.47 -14.54
C THR A 815 -0.76 21.19 -15.91
N MET A 816 0.28 21.96 -16.29
CA MET A 816 1.01 21.73 -17.54
C MET A 816 1.65 20.34 -17.57
N TYR A 817 2.25 19.93 -16.46
CA TYR A 817 2.87 18.62 -16.34
C TYR A 817 1.85 17.48 -16.48
N PHE A 818 0.74 17.53 -15.74
CA PHE A 818 -0.28 16.48 -15.79
C PHE A 818 -0.96 16.38 -17.16
N THR A 819 -1.18 17.52 -17.83
CA THR A 819 -1.68 17.53 -19.22
C THR A 819 -0.77 16.73 -20.16
N ARG A 820 0.55 16.92 -20.06
CA ARG A 820 1.52 16.15 -20.86
C ARG A 820 1.47 14.65 -20.54
N LEU A 821 1.15 14.27 -19.31
CA LEU A 821 0.96 12.86 -18.95
C LEU A 821 -0.28 12.28 -19.63
N ILE A 822 -1.38 13.03 -19.75
CA ILE A 822 -2.59 12.62 -20.49
C ILE A 822 -2.25 12.39 -21.97
N GLU A 823 -1.58 13.35 -22.61
CA GLU A 823 -1.17 13.25 -24.02
C GLU A 823 -0.21 12.06 -24.24
N SER A 824 0.78 11.89 -23.36
CA SER A 824 1.72 10.79 -23.42
C SER A 824 1.06 9.43 -23.21
N SER A 825 0.03 9.36 -22.35
CA SER A 825 -0.70 8.11 -22.08
C SER A 825 -1.59 7.74 -23.27
N LEU A 826 -2.30 8.70 -23.87
CA LEU A 826 -3.13 8.49 -25.06
C LEU A 826 -2.30 8.01 -26.26
N GLY A 827 -1.10 8.56 -26.42
CA GLY A 827 -0.16 8.19 -27.50
C GLY A 827 0.55 6.84 -27.30
N SER A 828 0.38 6.18 -26.15
CA SER A 828 1.12 4.96 -25.81
C SER A 828 0.63 3.73 -26.58
N VAL A 829 1.39 3.30 -27.58
CA VAL A 829 1.18 2.01 -28.27
C VAL A 829 1.47 0.82 -27.35
N ALA A 830 2.35 0.99 -26.36
CA ALA A 830 2.75 -0.06 -25.42
C ALA A 830 1.57 -0.58 -24.58
N THR A 831 0.66 0.30 -24.18
CA THR A 831 -0.54 -0.06 -23.38
C THR A 831 -1.47 -0.98 -24.18
N LYS A 832 -1.74 -0.64 -25.45
CA LYS A 832 -2.56 -1.46 -26.35
C LYS A 832 -1.93 -2.83 -26.62
N LEU A 833 -0.60 -2.88 -26.77
CA LEU A 833 0.13 -4.14 -26.94
C LEU A 833 0.06 -5.02 -25.68
N ASN A 834 0.19 -4.43 -24.49
CA ASN A 834 0.03 -5.17 -23.23
C ASN A 834 -1.38 -5.79 -23.15
N PHE A 835 -2.42 -5.02 -23.45
CA PHE A 835 -3.81 -5.52 -23.45
C PHE A 835 -3.99 -6.69 -24.42
N PHE A 836 -3.39 -6.60 -25.62
CA PHE A 836 -3.43 -7.69 -26.59
C PHE A 836 -2.73 -8.96 -26.10
N ILE A 837 -1.56 -8.83 -25.46
CA ILE A 837 -0.84 -9.98 -24.87
C ILE A 837 -1.68 -10.62 -23.76
N HIS A 838 -2.33 -9.82 -22.91
CA HIS A 838 -3.23 -10.33 -21.87
C HIS A 838 -4.45 -11.05 -22.47
N ASN A 839 -5.07 -10.51 -23.51
CA ASN A 839 -6.16 -11.17 -24.22
C ASN A 839 -5.75 -12.57 -24.72
N LEU A 840 -4.54 -12.69 -25.29
CA LEU A 840 -3.98 -13.97 -25.77
C LEU A 840 -3.64 -14.95 -24.64
N ALA A 841 -3.05 -14.46 -23.54
CA ALA A 841 -2.66 -15.31 -22.42
C ALA A 841 -3.88 -15.97 -21.76
N GLN A 842 -4.98 -15.22 -21.59
CA GLN A 842 -6.22 -15.73 -21.00
C GLN A 842 -6.96 -16.72 -21.92
N MET A 843 -6.78 -16.66 -23.24
CA MET A 843 -7.31 -17.69 -24.15
C MET A 843 -6.66 -19.07 -23.93
N LYS A 844 -5.43 -19.13 -23.41
CA LYS A 844 -4.80 -20.41 -23.05
C LYS A 844 -5.45 -21.08 -21.81
N PHE A 845 -6.28 -20.37 -21.06
CA PHE A 845 -6.92 -20.83 -19.82
C PHE A 845 -8.45 -20.94 -19.91
N ALA A 846 -9.06 -20.64 -21.06
CA ALA A 846 -10.50 -20.77 -21.25
C ALA A 846 -10.88 -22.25 -21.44
N SER A 847 -11.52 -22.87 -20.45
CA SER A 847 -12.26 -24.12 -20.63
C SER A 847 -13.48 -23.89 -21.52
N SER A 848 -13.78 -24.90 -22.33
CA SER A 848 -14.73 -24.91 -23.44
C SER A 848 -16.20 -24.98 -23.00
N GLU A 849 -16.78 -23.90 -22.48
CA GLU A 849 -18.23 -23.91 -22.18
C GLU A 849 -19.11 -22.89 -22.94
N ASP A 850 -18.55 -21.87 -23.61
CA ASP A 850 -19.36 -20.96 -24.44
C ASP A 850 -19.30 -21.31 -25.94
N ARG A 851 -20.44 -21.69 -26.51
CA ARG A 851 -20.60 -21.91 -27.97
C ARG A 851 -20.46 -20.56 -28.71
N PRO A 852 -19.65 -20.46 -29.78
CA PRO A 852 -19.48 -19.19 -30.50
C PRO A 852 -20.75 -18.79 -31.27
N THR A 853 -21.25 -17.58 -31.04
CA THR A 853 -22.40 -16.95 -31.74
C THR A 853 -21.91 -15.92 -32.77
N LEU A 854 -22.69 -15.57 -33.81
CA LEU A 854 -22.35 -14.53 -34.80
C LEU A 854 -22.70 -13.12 -34.27
N SER A 855 -21.82 -12.15 -34.46
CA SER A 855 -21.92 -10.80 -33.85
C SER A 855 -23.16 -10.01 -34.27
N PHE A 856 -23.70 -10.31 -35.44
CA PHE A 856 -24.83 -9.63 -36.06
C PHE A 856 -26.15 -10.43 -35.99
N ALA A 857 -26.14 -11.64 -35.42
CA ALA A 857 -27.32 -12.51 -35.35
C ALA A 857 -27.50 -13.03 -33.90
N PRO A 858 -28.40 -12.40 -33.11
CA PRO A 858 -28.55 -12.72 -31.69
C PRO A 858 -29.32 -14.03 -31.41
N ARG A 859 -29.97 -14.61 -32.42
CA ARG A 859 -30.72 -15.88 -32.32
C ARG A 859 -30.01 -16.96 -33.12
N VAL A 860 -29.95 -18.18 -32.56
CA VAL A 860 -29.34 -19.34 -33.21
C VAL A 860 -30.40 -20.08 -34.02
N HIS A 861 -30.10 -20.31 -35.30
CA HIS A 861 -30.94 -21.08 -36.22
C HIS A 861 -30.27 -22.41 -36.57
N THR A 862 -31.08 -23.45 -36.76
CA THR A 862 -30.62 -24.83 -36.95
C THR A 862 -31.29 -25.46 -38.17
N VAL A 863 -30.80 -26.62 -38.60
CA VAL A 863 -31.43 -27.40 -39.68
C VAL A 863 -32.88 -27.74 -39.38
N LYS A 864 -33.23 -27.92 -38.10
CA LYS A 864 -34.61 -28.21 -37.66
C LYS A 864 -35.52 -27.00 -37.74
N SER A 865 -35.01 -25.78 -37.53
CA SER A 865 -35.83 -24.56 -37.57
C SER A 865 -36.07 -24.06 -38.99
N ASP A 866 -35.07 -24.19 -39.86
CA ASP A 866 -35.11 -23.55 -41.17
C ASP A 866 -35.16 -24.55 -42.35
N GLY A 867 -35.08 -25.85 -42.11
CA GLY A 867 -35.03 -26.87 -43.18
C GLY A 867 -33.70 -26.89 -43.94
N LEU A 868 -33.40 -28.02 -44.60
CA LEU A 868 -32.09 -28.25 -45.24
C LEU A 868 -31.81 -27.24 -46.37
N ILE A 869 -30.66 -26.57 -46.30
CA ILE A 869 -30.18 -25.67 -47.37
C ILE A 869 -29.76 -26.53 -48.56
N ARG A 870 -30.46 -26.37 -49.69
CA ARG A 870 -30.21 -27.09 -50.94
C ARG A 870 -29.17 -26.39 -51.81
N SER A 871 -29.26 -25.07 -51.92
CA SER A 871 -28.33 -24.29 -52.73
C SER A 871 -28.14 -22.89 -52.15
N LEU A 872 -26.93 -22.35 -52.31
CA LEU A 872 -26.58 -20.98 -51.97
C LEU A 872 -25.86 -20.36 -53.15
N TYR A 873 -26.32 -19.18 -53.57
CA TYR A 873 -25.72 -18.48 -54.71
C TYR A 873 -25.78 -16.96 -54.53
N ILE A 874 -24.66 -16.28 -54.67
CA ILE A 874 -24.57 -14.82 -54.62
C ILE A 874 -24.98 -14.26 -55.98
N CYS A 875 -26.16 -13.66 -56.05
CA CYS A 875 -26.75 -13.16 -57.30
C CYS A 875 -26.16 -11.83 -57.75
N ARG A 876 -26.01 -10.87 -56.83
CA ARG A 876 -25.58 -9.49 -57.13
C ARG A 876 -24.93 -8.83 -55.92
N HIS A 877 -24.21 -7.74 -56.14
CA HIS A 877 -23.77 -6.85 -55.08
C HIS A 877 -24.49 -5.50 -55.15
N LEU A 878 -24.81 -4.91 -54.01
CA LEU A 878 -25.42 -3.59 -53.89
C LEU A 878 -24.43 -2.63 -53.25
N ARG A 879 -24.46 -1.36 -53.65
CA ARG A 879 -23.79 -0.27 -52.92
C ARG A 879 -24.80 0.33 -51.96
N THR A 880 -24.67 0.02 -50.67
CA THR A 880 -25.45 0.69 -49.63
C THR A 880 -24.55 1.68 -48.88
N SER A 881 -25.04 2.91 -48.72
CA SER A 881 -24.43 3.87 -47.82
C SER A 881 -24.74 3.40 -46.40
N THR A 882 -23.71 2.96 -45.68
CA THR A 882 -23.85 2.78 -44.24
C THR A 882 -23.97 4.16 -43.59
N SER A 883 -24.57 4.26 -42.40
CA SER A 883 -24.72 5.52 -41.62
C SER A 883 -23.41 6.27 -41.32
N LYS A 884 -22.27 5.80 -41.83
CA LYS A 884 -20.91 6.31 -41.63
C LYS A 884 -20.21 6.78 -42.92
N GLY A 885 -20.92 6.97 -44.04
CA GLY A 885 -20.35 7.55 -45.27
C GLY A 885 -19.33 6.66 -46.02
N TYR A 886 -19.08 5.43 -45.58
CA TYR A 886 -18.27 4.45 -46.31
C TYR A 886 -19.17 3.56 -47.18
N VAL A 887 -18.86 3.51 -48.48
CA VAL A 887 -19.49 2.61 -49.46
C VAL A 887 -18.79 1.25 -49.39
N SER A 888 -19.43 0.27 -48.75
CA SER A 888 -18.97 -1.14 -48.78
C SER A 888 -19.95 -1.98 -49.61
N PRO A 889 -19.46 -2.88 -50.49
CA PRO A 889 -20.33 -3.73 -51.27
C PRO A 889 -21.04 -4.75 -50.35
N VAL A 890 -22.36 -4.81 -50.45
CA VAL A 890 -23.19 -5.83 -49.80
C VAL A 890 -23.56 -6.89 -50.83
N PHE A 891 -23.38 -8.16 -50.51
CA PHE A 891 -23.65 -9.29 -51.38
C PHE A 891 -25.04 -9.86 -51.09
N VAL A 892 -25.87 -9.98 -52.13
CA VAL A 892 -27.21 -10.58 -52.04
C VAL A 892 -27.09 -12.07 -52.34
N VAL A 893 -27.32 -12.89 -51.31
CA VAL A 893 -27.23 -14.35 -51.36
C VAL A 893 -28.63 -14.93 -51.52
N LYS A 894 -28.83 -15.69 -52.58
CA LYS A 894 -29.99 -16.55 -52.82
C LYS A 894 -29.85 -17.81 -51.98
N VAL A 895 -30.85 -18.09 -51.16
CA VAL A 895 -30.93 -19.26 -50.28
C VAL A 895 -32.14 -20.09 -50.70
N GLU A 896 -31.88 -21.32 -51.15
CA GLU A 896 -32.92 -22.30 -51.49
C GLU A 896 -32.91 -23.43 -50.47
N ARG A 897 -34.07 -23.74 -49.90
CA ARG A 897 -34.25 -24.75 -48.85
C ARG A 897 -35.26 -25.81 -49.32
N GLU A 898 -35.09 -27.07 -48.90
CA GLU A 898 -35.96 -28.17 -49.36
C GLU A 898 -37.45 -27.98 -48.98
N ALA A 899 -37.74 -27.30 -47.87
CA ALA A 899 -39.10 -27.16 -47.32
C ALA A 899 -39.84 -25.89 -47.81
N GLN A 900 -39.23 -25.03 -48.62
CA GLN A 900 -39.82 -23.75 -49.07
C GLN A 900 -39.80 -23.64 -50.60
N GLN A 901 -40.98 -23.38 -51.20
CA GLN A 901 -41.13 -23.17 -52.65
C GLN A 901 -40.66 -21.79 -53.13
N GLU A 902 -40.53 -20.82 -52.20
CA GLU A 902 -40.04 -19.47 -52.49
C GLU A 902 -38.55 -19.32 -52.19
N VAL A 903 -37.86 -18.63 -53.09
CA VAL A 903 -36.45 -18.29 -52.98
C VAL A 903 -36.26 -17.16 -51.97
N GLN A 904 -35.41 -17.35 -50.96
CA GLN A 904 -35.06 -16.30 -50.01
C GLN A 904 -33.80 -15.53 -50.46
N LEU A 905 -33.80 -14.20 -50.27
CA LEU A 905 -32.65 -13.35 -50.56
C LEU A 905 -32.13 -12.73 -49.25
N VAL A 906 -30.91 -13.07 -48.84
CA VAL A 906 -30.27 -12.52 -47.63
C VAL A 906 -29.09 -11.63 -47.99
N GLN A 907 -28.93 -10.50 -47.31
CA GLN A 907 -27.87 -9.53 -47.58
C GLN A 907 -26.71 -9.69 -46.58
N ARG A 908 -25.49 -9.91 -47.08
CA ARG A 908 -24.30 -10.11 -46.26
C ARG A 908 -23.10 -9.32 -46.76
N THR A 909 -22.28 -8.80 -45.84
CA THR A 909 -21.04 -8.09 -46.17
C THR A 909 -19.84 -9.04 -46.24
N PHE A 910 -18.77 -8.62 -46.91
CA PHE A 910 -17.52 -9.40 -46.95
C PHE A 910 -16.95 -9.67 -45.54
N GLU A 911 -17.08 -8.70 -44.62
CA GLU A 911 -16.60 -8.87 -43.24
C GLU A 911 -17.45 -9.87 -42.45
N GLU A 912 -18.76 -9.93 -42.70
CA GLU A 912 -19.63 -10.96 -42.11
C GLU A 912 -19.23 -12.36 -42.62
N PHE A 913 -18.97 -12.52 -43.93
CA PHE A 913 -18.45 -13.78 -44.49
C PHE A 913 -17.11 -14.19 -43.86
N HIS A 914 -16.21 -13.23 -43.64
CA HIS A 914 -14.94 -13.48 -42.96
C HIS A 914 -15.13 -13.88 -41.50
N GLU A 915 -16.09 -13.28 -40.79
CA GLU A 915 -16.47 -13.64 -39.43
C GLU A 915 -16.98 -15.08 -39.34
N LEU A 916 -17.86 -15.49 -40.25
CA LEU A 916 -18.34 -16.87 -40.36
C LEU A 916 -17.16 -17.83 -40.53
N HIS A 917 -16.28 -17.57 -41.50
CA HIS A 917 -15.12 -18.42 -41.76
C HIS A 917 -14.20 -18.53 -40.54
N SER A 918 -13.94 -17.41 -39.86
CA SER A 918 -13.10 -17.37 -38.66
C SER A 918 -13.70 -18.20 -37.52
N LYS A 919 -15.02 -18.12 -37.32
CA LYS A 919 -15.72 -18.89 -36.27
C LYS A 919 -15.82 -20.37 -36.62
N LEU A 920 -16.05 -20.73 -37.87
CA LEU A 920 -15.99 -22.13 -38.32
C LEU A 920 -14.60 -22.75 -38.11
N ARG A 921 -13.52 -21.99 -38.33
CA ARG A 921 -12.15 -22.46 -38.07
C ARG A 921 -11.86 -22.72 -36.59
N LEU A 922 -12.53 -21.99 -35.69
CA LEU A 922 -12.42 -22.19 -34.25
C LEU A 922 -13.23 -23.42 -33.79
N VAL A 923 -14.43 -23.64 -34.35
CA VAL A 923 -15.30 -24.76 -33.98
C VAL A 923 -14.82 -26.08 -34.59
N PHE A 924 -14.26 -26.03 -35.80
CA PHE A 924 -13.84 -27.21 -36.57
C PHE A 924 -12.35 -27.15 -36.95
N PRO A 925 -11.41 -27.14 -35.97
CA PRO A 925 -9.98 -26.97 -36.23
C PRO A 925 -9.35 -28.15 -37.01
N SER A 926 -9.96 -29.34 -36.92
CA SER A 926 -9.49 -30.57 -37.59
C SER A 926 -10.12 -30.81 -38.96
N SER A 927 -11.10 -30.00 -39.37
CA SER A 927 -11.81 -30.16 -40.65
C SER A 927 -11.12 -29.38 -41.77
N LYS A 928 -11.06 -29.96 -42.97
CA LYS A 928 -10.61 -29.23 -44.18
C LYS A 928 -11.67 -28.22 -44.61
N LEU A 929 -11.66 -27.04 -44.00
CA LEU A 929 -12.54 -25.93 -44.39
C LEU A 929 -12.15 -25.39 -45.79
N PRO A 930 -13.11 -24.89 -46.58
CA PRO A 930 -12.82 -24.26 -47.85
C PRO A 930 -11.94 -23.02 -47.70
N SER A 931 -11.09 -22.77 -48.70
CA SER A 931 -10.23 -21.58 -48.72
C SER A 931 -11.07 -20.30 -48.76
N PHE A 932 -10.73 -19.34 -47.90
CA PHE A 932 -11.38 -18.04 -47.86
C PHE A 932 -10.57 -16.99 -48.63
N PRO A 933 -11.22 -16.05 -49.35
CA PRO A 933 -10.52 -15.02 -50.11
C PRO A 933 -9.65 -14.09 -49.24
N SER A 934 -8.50 -13.65 -49.77
CA SER A 934 -7.57 -12.74 -49.08
C SER A 934 -8.23 -11.39 -48.74
N ARG A 935 -7.97 -10.89 -47.53
CA ARG A 935 -8.41 -9.55 -47.09
C ARG A 935 -7.71 -8.41 -47.85
N PHE A 936 -6.50 -8.66 -48.35
CA PHE A 936 -5.69 -7.69 -49.07
C PHE A 936 -5.73 -7.97 -50.57
N VAL A 937 -6.20 -6.99 -51.34
CA VAL A 937 -6.11 -6.98 -52.81
C VAL A 937 -5.07 -5.92 -53.17
N ILE A 938 -3.96 -6.34 -53.80
CA ILE A 938 -2.92 -5.43 -54.30
C ILE A 938 -3.41 -4.87 -55.64
N GLY A 939 -3.81 -3.59 -55.66
CA GLY A 939 -4.26 -2.89 -56.87
C GLY A 939 -5.07 -1.63 -56.54
N ARG A 940 -4.73 -0.50 -57.18
CA ARG A 940 -5.49 0.76 -57.05
C ARG A 940 -6.79 0.71 -57.87
N SER A 941 -7.82 0.06 -57.32
CA SER A 941 -9.23 0.32 -57.69
C SER A 941 -10.18 -0.28 -56.65
N ARG A 942 -10.53 0.51 -55.62
CA ARG A 942 -11.76 0.28 -54.83
C ARG A 942 -12.97 0.65 -55.69
N GLY A 943 -13.22 -0.14 -56.73
CA GLY A 943 -14.30 0.01 -57.69
C GLY A 943 -15.03 -1.30 -57.95
N GLU A 944 -16.05 -1.22 -58.81
CA GLU A 944 -16.98 -2.28 -59.21
C GLU A 944 -16.29 -3.61 -59.55
N ALA A 945 -15.19 -3.55 -60.30
CA ALA A 945 -14.39 -4.73 -60.67
C ALA A 945 -13.86 -5.55 -59.48
N THR A 946 -13.56 -4.91 -58.33
CA THR A 946 -13.15 -5.62 -57.11
C THR A 946 -14.34 -6.29 -56.42
N ALA A 947 -15.54 -5.73 -56.52
CA ALA A 947 -16.75 -6.31 -55.96
C ALA A 947 -17.24 -7.50 -56.81
N ASP A 948 -17.16 -7.41 -58.13
CA ASP A 948 -17.46 -8.53 -59.05
C ASP A 948 -16.49 -9.71 -58.85
N ARG A 949 -15.17 -9.45 -58.78
CA ARG A 949 -14.19 -10.50 -58.48
C ARG A 949 -14.47 -11.17 -57.14
N ARG A 950 -14.81 -10.38 -56.10
CA ARG A 950 -15.15 -10.92 -54.78
C ARG A 950 -16.46 -11.71 -54.78
N LYS A 951 -17.43 -11.35 -55.62
CA LYS A 951 -18.66 -12.12 -55.81
C LYS A 951 -18.34 -13.52 -56.33
N ASP A 952 -17.47 -13.65 -57.32
CA ASP A 952 -17.08 -14.95 -57.88
C ASP A 952 -16.28 -15.80 -56.86
N GLU A 953 -15.34 -15.17 -56.16
CA GLU A 953 -14.55 -15.83 -55.10
C GLU A 953 -15.44 -16.30 -53.93
N LEU A 954 -16.42 -15.49 -53.52
CA LEU A 954 -17.38 -15.86 -52.47
C LEU A 954 -18.40 -16.91 -52.93
N ASN A 955 -18.81 -16.89 -54.21
CA ASN A 955 -19.62 -17.97 -54.78
C ASN A 955 -18.88 -19.31 -54.72
N GLY A 956 -17.58 -19.32 -55.04
CA GLY A 956 -16.72 -20.47 -54.82
C GLY A 956 -16.70 -20.90 -53.35
N TYR A 957 -16.44 -19.98 -52.42
CA TYR A 957 -16.40 -20.28 -50.98
C TYR A 957 -17.72 -20.91 -50.46
N VAL A 958 -18.85 -20.30 -50.81
CA VAL A 958 -20.17 -20.74 -50.34
C VAL A 958 -20.56 -22.09 -50.94
N TRP A 959 -20.24 -22.35 -52.21
CA TRP A 959 -20.47 -23.66 -52.83
C TRP A 959 -19.68 -24.77 -52.12
N HIS A 960 -18.40 -24.55 -51.83
CA HIS A 960 -17.61 -25.55 -51.10
C HIS A 960 -18.04 -25.69 -49.63
N LEU A 961 -18.60 -24.64 -49.02
CA LEU A 961 -19.06 -24.66 -47.65
C LEU A 961 -20.30 -25.56 -47.46
N ILE A 962 -21.26 -25.54 -48.38
CA ILE A 962 -22.46 -26.39 -48.31
C ILE A 962 -22.19 -27.85 -48.71
N HIS A 963 -21.13 -28.09 -49.49
CA HIS A 963 -20.67 -29.44 -49.86
C HIS A 963 -19.56 -29.98 -48.93
N ALA A 964 -19.25 -29.26 -47.84
CA ALA A 964 -18.36 -29.76 -46.79
C ALA A 964 -19.02 -30.92 -46.03
N VAL A 965 -18.25 -31.58 -45.16
CA VAL A 965 -18.77 -32.66 -44.30
C VAL A 965 -19.99 -32.18 -43.50
N PRO A 966 -21.00 -33.04 -43.25
CA PRO A 966 -22.27 -32.64 -42.65
C PRO A 966 -22.11 -31.87 -41.34
N GLU A 967 -21.11 -32.20 -40.52
CA GLU A 967 -20.82 -31.52 -39.25
C GLU A 967 -20.53 -30.01 -39.44
N VAL A 968 -19.95 -29.63 -40.58
CA VAL A 968 -19.64 -28.23 -40.91
C VAL A 968 -20.81 -27.58 -41.65
N ALA A 969 -21.30 -28.22 -42.72
CA ALA A 969 -22.34 -27.69 -43.59
C ALA A 969 -23.68 -27.51 -42.87
N GLN A 970 -23.96 -28.36 -41.88
CA GLN A 970 -25.19 -28.33 -41.07
C GLN A 970 -25.01 -27.69 -39.69
N SER A 971 -23.91 -26.98 -39.48
CA SER A 971 -23.64 -26.32 -38.20
C SER A 971 -24.56 -25.12 -37.94
N ASP A 972 -24.85 -24.89 -36.65
CA ASP A 972 -25.66 -23.75 -36.17
C ASP A 972 -25.14 -22.40 -36.69
N LEU A 973 -23.82 -22.25 -36.85
CA LEU A 973 -23.18 -21.05 -37.41
C LEU A 973 -23.57 -20.81 -38.88
N VAL A 974 -23.55 -21.84 -39.72
CA VAL A 974 -23.93 -21.75 -41.14
C VAL A 974 -25.41 -21.41 -41.27
N TYR A 975 -26.26 -22.09 -40.50
CA TYR A 975 -27.71 -21.87 -40.55
C TYR A 975 -28.11 -20.49 -40.03
N THR A 976 -27.50 -20.05 -38.94
CA THR A 976 -27.68 -18.69 -38.42
C THR A 976 -27.18 -17.63 -39.41
N PHE A 977 -26.06 -17.88 -40.10
CA PHE A 977 -25.52 -16.94 -41.08
C PHE A 977 -26.46 -16.71 -42.27
N PHE A 978 -27.11 -17.75 -42.77
CA PHE A 978 -28.01 -17.68 -43.94
C PHE A 978 -29.50 -17.54 -43.57
N HIS A 979 -29.83 -17.23 -42.32
CA HIS A 979 -31.19 -16.89 -41.91
C HIS A 979 -31.54 -15.43 -42.27
N PRO A 980 -32.74 -15.11 -42.77
CA PRO A 980 -33.15 -13.72 -43.04
C PRO A 980 -33.05 -12.83 -41.78
N LEU A 981 -32.51 -11.62 -41.94
CA LEU A 981 -32.50 -10.59 -40.89
C LEU A 981 -33.56 -9.53 -41.19
N PRO A 982 -33.98 -8.68 -40.22
CA PRO A 982 -34.99 -7.63 -40.47
C PRO A 982 -34.64 -6.67 -41.63
N ARG A 983 -33.35 -6.52 -41.96
CA ARG A 983 -32.86 -5.72 -43.10
C ARG A 983 -33.08 -6.39 -44.47
N ASP A 984 -33.48 -7.65 -44.50
CA ASP A 984 -33.69 -8.46 -45.69
C ASP A 984 -35.17 -8.45 -46.16
N GLU A 985 -36.10 -7.81 -45.41
CA GLU A 985 -37.57 -7.93 -45.59
C GLU A 985 -38.28 -6.82 -46.42
N THR A 986 -37.58 -5.85 -47.04
CA THR A 986 -38.27 -4.73 -47.75
C THR A 986 -38.37 -4.88 -49.28
N PRO A 987 -39.58 -4.97 -49.88
CA PRO A 987 -39.85 -4.59 -51.26
C PRO A 987 -40.07 -3.07 -51.38
N GLY A 988 -39.66 -2.48 -52.51
CA GLY A 988 -39.17 -1.09 -52.54
C GLY A 988 -40.19 0.02 -52.76
N THR A 989 -39.74 1.28 -52.56
CA THR A 989 -40.18 2.45 -53.33
C THR A 989 -39.16 3.60 -53.16
N THR A 990 -38.76 4.18 -54.28
CA THR A 990 -37.91 5.36 -54.42
C THR A 990 -38.73 6.64 -54.27
N SER A 991 -38.28 7.59 -53.45
CA SER A 991 -38.52 9.03 -53.70
C SER A 991 -37.42 9.88 -53.06
N SER A 992 -36.54 10.44 -53.89
CA SER A 992 -35.58 11.49 -53.52
C SER A 992 -36.25 12.86 -53.64
N LYS A 993 -36.31 13.64 -52.56
CA LYS A 993 -36.44 15.10 -52.58
C LYS A 993 -35.17 15.70 -51.95
N PRO A 994 -34.53 16.72 -52.54
CA PRO A 994 -33.49 17.49 -51.87
C PRO A 994 -34.13 18.46 -50.87
N ALA A 995 -33.58 18.54 -49.65
CA ALA A 995 -33.87 19.61 -48.71
C ALA A 995 -32.89 20.76 -48.98
N GLU A 996 -33.43 21.93 -49.31
CA GLU A 996 -32.72 23.21 -49.29
C GLU A 996 -32.35 23.57 -47.85
N LEU A 997 -31.07 23.78 -47.59
CA LEU A 997 -30.55 24.41 -46.37
C LEU A 997 -30.45 25.92 -46.63
N LEU A 998 -31.38 26.67 -46.08
CA LEU A 998 -31.31 28.12 -45.97
C LEU A 998 -31.05 28.46 -44.50
N TRP A 999 -29.84 28.88 -44.15
CA TRP A 999 -29.56 29.55 -42.87
C TRP A 999 -28.74 30.82 -43.13
N SER A 1000 -29.39 31.95 -42.90
CA SER A 1000 -28.78 33.26 -42.68
C SER A 1000 -28.30 33.36 -41.23
N PRO A 1001 -27.10 33.88 -40.95
CA PRO A 1001 -26.70 34.17 -39.57
C PRO A 1001 -27.41 35.44 -39.08
N ALA A 1002 -28.08 35.34 -37.94
CA ALA A 1002 -28.49 36.51 -37.16
C ALA A 1002 -27.23 37.18 -36.55
N PRO A 1003 -27.21 38.51 -36.37
CA PRO A 1003 -26.08 39.19 -35.75
C PRO A 1003 -26.05 38.89 -34.25
N GLY A 1004 -24.98 38.26 -33.77
CA GLY A 1004 -24.77 37.98 -32.34
C GLY A 1004 -24.11 36.63 -31.99
N THR A 1005 -23.59 35.87 -32.95
CA THR A 1005 -23.04 34.53 -32.71
C THR A 1005 -21.74 34.57 -31.89
N GLU A 1006 -21.74 33.94 -30.71
CA GLU A 1006 -20.54 33.66 -29.92
C GLU A 1006 -19.58 32.76 -30.72
N LEU A 1007 -18.32 33.17 -30.86
CA LEU A 1007 -17.30 32.53 -31.72
C LEU A 1007 -16.41 31.53 -30.96
N GLY A 1008 -16.87 31.06 -29.80
CA GLY A 1008 -16.16 30.17 -28.87
C GLY A 1008 -15.83 30.80 -27.53
N GLU A 1009 -15.06 30.13 -26.67
CA GLU A 1009 -14.67 30.59 -25.34
C GLU A 1009 -13.19 30.31 -25.05
N VAL A 1010 -12.48 31.22 -24.36
CA VAL A 1010 -11.11 30.96 -23.87
C VAL A 1010 -11.08 30.84 -22.36
N LYS A 1011 -10.35 29.83 -21.86
CA LYS A 1011 -10.08 29.66 -20.43
C LYS A 1011 -8.66 30.11 -20.10
N LEU A 1012 -8.55 31.02 -19.14
CA LEU A 1012 -7.28 31.59 -18.70
C LEU A 1012 -7.14 31.50 -17.18
N SER A 1013 -5.90 31.33 -16.71
CA SER A 1013 -5.55 31.49 -15.30
C SER A 1013 -4.54 32.61 -15.15
N ILE A 1014 -4.85 33.59 -14.31
CA ILE A 1014 -4.01 34.78 -14.10
C ILE A 1014 -3.49 34.76 -12.67
N SER A 1015 -2.17 34.96 -12.52
CA SER A 1015 -1.53 35.11 -11.21
C SER A 1015 -0.48 36.21 -11.22
N TYR A 1016 -0.31 36.88 -10.09
CA TYR A 1016 0.65 37.95 -9.91
C TYR A 1016 1.60 37.61 -8.75
N ARG A 1017 2.91 37.57 -9.02
CA ARG A 1017 3.94 37.26 -8.02
C ARG A 1017 5.28 37.87 -8.43
N ASN A 1018 6.08 38.32 -7.47
CA ASN A 1018 7.42 38.90 -7.69
C ASN A 1018 7.43 40.00 -8.78
N ASP A 1019 6.48 40.94 -8.71
CA ASP A 1019 6.32 42.03 -9.67
C ASP A 1019 6.17 41.59 -11.14
N LYS A 1020 5.63 40.39 -11.39
CA LYS A 1020 5.40 39.86 -12.74
C LYS A 1020 4.00 39.28 -12.88
N LEU A 1021 3.40 39.48 -14.05
CA LEU A 1021 2.11 38.90 -14.41
C LEU A 1021 2.35 37.57 -15.13
N PHE A 1022 1.72 36.52 -14.64
CA PHE A 1022 1.76 35.18 -15.20
C PHE A 1022 0.36 34.82 -15.71
N ILE A 1023 0.24 34.60 -17.00
CA ILE A 1023 -1.02 34.23 -17.66
C ILE A 1023 -0.85 32.84 -18.24
N MET A 1024 -1.56 31.87 -17.69
CA MET A 1024 -1.66 30.53 -18.25
C MET A 1024 -2.83 30.48 -19.22
N VAL A 1025 -2.51 30.29 -20.50
CA VAL A 1025 -3.51 30.04 -21.53
C VAL A 1025 -3.84 28.55 -21.50
N MET A 1026 -5.05 28.18 -21.08
CA MET A 1026 -5.42 26.77 -20.88
C MET A 1026 -5.89 26.14 -22.20
N HIS A 1027 -7.10 26.47 -22.64
CA HIS A 1027 -7.67 26.01 -23.91
C HIS A 1027 -8.69 27.00 -24.44
N ILE A 1028 -9.02 26.85 -25.74
CA ILE A 1028 -10.15 27.51 -26.39
C ILE A 1028 -11.19 26.44 -26.77
N ARG A 1029 -12.47 26.76 -26.62
CA ARG A 1029 -13.61 25.91 -27.02
C ARG A 1029 -14.37 26.56 -28.17
N GLY A 1030 -14.87 25.75 -29.10
CA GLY A 1030 -15.89 26.17 -30.06
C GLY A 1030 -15.44 27.20 -31.12
N LEU A 1031 -14.18 27.15 -31.58
CA LEU A 1031 -13.75 28.00 -32.70
C LEU A 1031 -14.53 27.65 -33.98
N VAL A 1032 -14.95 28.67 -34.72
CA VAL A 1032 -15.67 28.51 -35.99
C VAL A 1032 -14.70 28.07 -37.10
N SER A 1033 -15.14 27.13 -37.95
CA SER A 1033 -14.37 26.60 -39.07
C SER A 1033 -15.22 26.54 -40.34
N ASP A 1034 -14.72 27.11 -41.45
CA ASP A 1034 -15.33 27.09 -42.78
C ASP A 1034 -15.01 25.79 -43.55
N GLY A 1035 -15.15 24.64 -42.89
CA GLY A 1035 -14.99 23.31 -43.51
C GLY A 1035 -13.59 22.67 -43.44
N THR A 1036 -12.56 23.40 -42.98
CA THR A 1036 -11.24 22.86 -42.61
C THR A 1036 -10.82 23.31 -41.22
N ASP A 1037 -10.50 22.35 -40.33
CA ASP A 1037 -10.12 22.64 -38.94
C ASP A 1037 -8.88 23.58 -38.89
N PRO A 1038 -8.91 24.70 -38.13
CA PRO A 1038 -7.88 25.73 -38.13
C PRO A 1038 -6.62 25.32 -37.35
N ASP A 1039 -5.54 26.11 -37.48
CA ASP A 1039 -4.30 25.99 -36.71
C ASP A 1039 -4.17 27.15 -35.68
N PRO A 1040 -5.01 27.21 -34.63
CA PRO A 1040 -5.13 28.39 -33.78
C PRO A 1040 -3.92 28.62 -32.85
N TYR A 1041 -3.58 29.88 -32.59
CA TYR A 1041 -2.66 30.32 -31.53
C TYR A 1041 -3.16 31.58 -30.82
N VAL A 1042 -2.70 31.82 -29.59
CA VAL A 1042 -3.07 32.99 -28.76
C VAL A 1042 -1.92 34.00 -28.69
N LYS A 1043 -2.24 35.30 -28.77
CA LYS A 1043 -1.33 36.44 -28.54
C LYS A 1043 -1.82 37.27 -27.36
N LEU A 1044 -0.88 37.73 -26.53
CA LEU A 1044 -1.12 38.60 -25.37
C LEU A 1044 -0.36 39.92 -25.53
N TYR A 1045 -0.97 41.02 -25.08
CA TYR A 1045 -0.41 42.37 -25.04
C TYR A 1045 -0.82 43.10 -23.75
N LEU A 1046 0.03 43.98 -23.23
CA LEU A 1046 -0.26 44.94 -22.16
C LEU A 1046 -0.41 46.34 -22.78
N LEU A 1047 -1.61 46.91 -22.75
CA LEU A 1047 -1.95 48.18 -23.39
C LEU A 1047 -1.86 49.39 -22.44
N PRO A 1048 -1.32 50.54 -22.90
CA PRO A 1048 -0.86 50.78 -24.27
C PRO A 1048 0.54 50.20 -24.57
N ASP A 1049 0.64 49.39 -25.64
CA ASP A 1049 1.89 48.80 -26.16
C ASP A 1049 2.31 49.41 -27.52
N PRO A 1050 2.67 50.71 -27.57
CA PRO A 1050 2.97 51.38 -28.84
C PRO A 1050 4.17 50.77 -29.58
N GLN A 1051 5.08 50.10 -28.87
CA GLN A 1051 6.27 49.46 -29.44
C GLN A 1051 6.15 47.93 -29.60
N LYS A 1052 4.99 47.33 -29.30
CA LYS A 1052 4.76 45.86 -29.31
C LYS A 1052 5.74 45.05 -28.44
N THR A 1053 6.32 45.66 -27.41
CA THR A 1053 7.36 45.06 -26.55
C THR A 1053 6.78 44.06 -25.54
N SER A 1054 5.50 44.21 -25.18
CA SER A 1054 4.80 43.31 -24.27
C SER A 1054 4.28 42.04 -24.95
N LYS A 1055 4.33 41.96 -26.30
CA LYS A 1055 3.76 40.86 -27.07
C LYS A 1055 4.30 39.50 -26.62
N ARG A 1056 3.40 38.58 -26.27
CA ARG A 1056 3.68 37.14 -26.07
C ARG A 1056 2.74 36.31 -26.93
N LYS A 1057 3.14 35.10 -27.32
CA LYS A 1057 2.29 34.20 -28.12
C LYS A 1057 2.47 32.75 -27.69
N THR A 1058 1.41 31.95 -27.81
CA THR A 1058 1.47 30.50 -27.65
C THR A 1058 1.94 29.81 -28.93
N LYS A 1059 2.27 28.52 -28.85
CA LYS A 1059 2.44 27.65 -30.02
C LYS A 1059 1.10 27.47 -30.75
N ALA A 1060 1.15 27.26 -32.07
CA ALA A 1060 -0.05 26.92 -32.85
C ALA A 1060 -0.46 25.46 -32.61
N ALA A 1061 -1.72 25.25 -32.23
CA ALA A 1061 -2.32 23.93 -32.13
C ALA A 1061 -2.80 23.52 -33.53
N ARG A 1062 -2.55 22.28 -33.95
CA ARG A 1062 -2.78 21.87 -35.34
C ARG A 1062 -4.20 21.33 -35.56
N ARG A 1063 -4.87 21.79 -36.61
CA ARG A 1063 -6.14 21.28 -37.15
C ARG A 1063 -7.17 20.98 -36.06
N THR A 1064 -7.48 21.97 -35.23
CA THR A 1064 -8.45 21.82 -34.16
C THR A 1064 -9.24 23.11 -33.91
N CYS A 1065 -10.56 22.97 -33.78
CA CYS A 1065 -11.46 24.02 -33.32
C CYS A 1065 -11.49 24.15 -31.79
N ASN A 1066 -10.83 23.21 -31.09
CA ASN A 1066 -10.78 23.13 -29.64
C ASN A 1066 -9.30 22.94 -29.23
N PRO A 1067 -8.45 23.96 -29.32
CA PRO A 1067 -7.03 23.84 -28.96
C PRO A 1067 -6.82 23.85 -27.45
N THR A 1068 -6.01 22.91 -26.94
CA THR A 1068 -5.39 23.00 -25.61
C THR A 1068 -3.97 23.51 -25.75
N TYR A 1069 -3.63 24.58 -25.04
CA TYR A 1069 -2.28 25.18 -25.02
C TYR A 1069 -1.53 24.84 -23.73
N ASN A 1070 -2.20 25.01 -22.57
CA ASN A 1070 -1.60 24.97 -21.23
C ASN A 1070 -0.20 25.61 -21.23
N GLU A 1071 -0.10 26.85 -21.72
CA GLU A 1071 1.17 27.56 -21.88
C GLU A 1071 1.20 28.82 -20.99
N MET A 1072 2.18 28.89 -20.09
CA MET A 1072 2.39 30.05 -19.23
C MET A 1072 3.18 31.14 -19.94
N LEU A 1073 2.54 32.29 -20.14
CA LEU A 1073 3.14 33.48 -20.71
C LEU A 1073 3.46 34.49 -19.60
N ARG A 1074 4.70 35.02 -19.62
CA ARG A 1074 5.23 35.93 -18.60
C ARG A 1074 5.36 37.33 -19.15
N LEU A 1075 4.81 38.30 -18.42
CA LEU A 1075 4.81 39.71 -18.78
C LEU A 1075 5.48 40.57 -17.68
N PRO A 1076 6.43 41.46 -18.04
CA PRO A 1076 7.04 42.41 -17.10
C PRO A 1076 6.07 43.54 -16.73
N GLN A 1077 6.21 44.10 -15.52
CA GLN A 1077 5.29 45.10 -14.93
C GLN A 1077 5.23 46.45 -15.66
N LYS A 1078 3.99 46.95 -15.86
CA LYS A 1078 3.47 48.27 -15.43
C LYS A 1078 1.93 48.25 -15.57
N LEU A 1079 1.23 48.97 -14.69
CA LEU A 1079 -0.24 49.12 -14.60
C LEU A 1079 -0.87 49.46 -15.97
N GLN A 1080 -1.39 48.45 -16.69
CA GLN A 1080 -1.86 48.59 -18.08
C GLN A 1080 -2.86 47.46 -18.46
N LEU A 1081 -3.82 47.80 -19.32
CA LEU A 1081 -4.97 46.98 -19.77
C LEU A 1081 -4.48 45.69 -20.48
N LEU A 1082 -5.04 44.51 -20.18
CA LEU A 1082 -4.65 43.27 -20.87
C LEU A 1082 -5.47 43.09 -22.15
N PHE A 1083 -4.80 42.89 -23.29
CA PHE A 1083 -5.44 42.60 -24.57
C PHE A 1083 -5.04 41.21 -25.10
N LEU A 1084 -6.05 40.40 -25.44
CA LEU A 1084 -5.90 39.04 -25.97
C LEU A 1084 -6.29 39.00 -27.46
N SER A 1085 -5.70 38.11 -28.24
CA SER A 1085 -6.13 37.84 -29.63
C SER A 1085 -5.82 36.39 -30.02
N ALA A 1086 -6.79 35.68 -30.59
CA ALA A 1086 -6.62 34.35 -31.17
C ALA A 1086 -6.61 34.47 -32.71
N ALA A 1087 -5.71 33.74 -33.39
CA ALA A 1087 -5.59 33.80 -34.85
C ALA A 1087 -5.21 32.43 -35.46
N ASP A 1088 -5.62 32.21 -36.71
CA ASP A 1088 -5.37 31.00 -37.51
C ASP A 1088 -4.13 31.16 -38.42
N THR A 1089 -3.48 30.06 -38.79
CA THR A 1089 -2.38 30.00 -39.78
C THR A 1089 -2.78 29.40 -41.14
N GLY A 1090 -4.05 29.04 -41.37
CA GLY A 1090 -4.54 28.47 -42.63
C GLY A 1090 -4.76 29.47 -43.79
N SER A 1091 -4.03 29.27 -44.90
CA SER A 1091 -4.26 29.78 -46.27
C SER A 1091 -4.26 31.31 -46.51
N CYS A 1092 -3.05 31.89 -46.62
CA CYS A 1092 -2.82 33.00 -47.54
C CYS A 1092 -3.01 32.54 -48.99
N CYS A 1093 -4.21 32.70 -49.55
CA CYS A 1093 -4.42 32.74 -50.99
C CYS A 1093 -5.48 33.80 -51.29
N HIS A 1094 -5.02 34.93 -51.82
CA HIS A 1094 -5.80 35.99 -52.46
C HIS A 1094 -6.71 36.84 -51.55
N GLY A 1095 -6.15 37.96 -51.07
CA GLY A 1095 -6.82 39.25 -51.15
C GLY A 1095 -8.01 39.56 -50.23
N ASN A 1096 -8.44 38.68 -49.33
CA ASN A 1096 -9.49 38.99 -48.35
C ASN A 1096 -9.02 38.73 -46.91
N VAL A 1097 -9.42 39.64 -46.03
CA VAL A 1097 -9.06 39.79 -44.62
C VAL A 1097 -9.27 38.49 -43.82
N CYS A 1098 -8.24 37.99 -43.13
CA CYS A 1098 -8.41 36.95 -42.10
C CYS A 1098 -9.42 37.43 -41.05
N PRO A 1099 -10.38 36.62 -40.59
CA PRO A 1099 -11.15 36.98 -39.40
C PRO A 1099 -10.20 36.96 -38.20
N LEU A 1100 -9.66 38.12 -37.84
CA LEU A 1100 -9.11 38.36 -36.52
C LEU A 1100 -10.28 38.33 -35.54
N VAL A 1101 -10.46 37.22 -34.83
CA VAL A 1101 -11.38 37.16 -33.69
C VAL A 1101 -10.71 37.93 -32.55
N GLY A 1102 -11.05 39.21 -32.42
CA GLY A 1102 -10.50 40.14 -31.45
C GLY A 1102 -11.34 40.23 -30.17
N PHE A 1103 -10.66 40.36 -29.03
CA PHE A 1103 -11.28 40.41 -27.71
C PHE A 1103 -11.73 41.83 -27.34
N HIS A 1104 -12.68 41.92 -26.40
CA HIS A 1104 -12.97 43.14 -25.65
C HIS A 1104 -11.81 43.54 -24.72
N MET A 1105 -11.73 44.85 -24.43
CA MET A 1105 -10.70 45.48 -23.61
C MET A 1105 -11.05 45.26 -22.12
N PHE A 1106 -10.20 44.55 -21.35
CA PHE A 1106 -10.45 44.30 -19.93
C PHE A 1106 -9.53 45.14 -19.02
N GLU A 1107 -10.12 45.96 -18.16
CA GLU A 1107 -9.43 46.75 -17.14
C GLU A 1107 -9.31 45.93 -15.85
N VAL A 1108 -8.15 45.31 -15.62
CA VAL A 1108 -7.85 44.65 -14.34
C VAL A 1108 -7.26 45.70 -13.40
N VAL A 1109 -8.12 46.37 -12.61
CA VAL A 1109 -7.69 47.36 -11.61
C VAL A 1109 -7.22 46.64 -10.34
N PHE A 1110 -5.91 46.59 -10.11
CA PHE A 1110 -5.36 46.24 -8.79
C PHE A 1110 -5.44 47.48 -7.89
N CYS A 1111 -6.45 47.54 -7.02
CA CYS A 1111 -6.63 48.68 -6.12
C CYS A 1111 -5.63 48.62 -4.95
N SER A 1112 -4.81 49.66 -4.83
CA SER A 1112 -3.69 49.79 -3.88
C SER A 1112 -4.12 50.14 -2.44
N SER A 1113 -5.24 49.62 -1.94
CA SER A 1113 -5.66 49.87 -0.55
C SER A 1113 -6.00 48.56 0.16
N ARG A 1114 -4.99 48.05 0.88
CA ARG A 1114 -5.05 46.97 1.88
C ARG A 1114 -6.01 45.83 1.54
N VAL A 1115 -5.50 44.90 0.74
CA VAL A 1115 -5.98 43.51 0.77
C VAL A 1115 -4.73 42.65 0.93
N GLU A 1116 -4.61 41.97 2.06
CA GLU A 1116 -3.68 40.85 2.24
C GLU A 1116 -4.12 39.75 1.28
N PHE A 1117 -3.59 39.75 0.06
CA PHE A 1117 -3.80 38.69 -0.90
C PHE A 1117 -2.78 37.58 -0.61
N TYR A 1118 -3.27 36.47 -0.04
CA TYR A 1118 -2.68 35.16 -0.33
C TYR A 1118 -2.62 35.01 -1.85
N THR A 1119 -1.55 34.38 -2.36
CA THR A 1119 -1.31 34.06 -3.76
C THR A 1119 -2.49 33.33 -4.43
N SER A 1120 -3.55 34.04 -4.81
CA SER A 1120 -4.77 33.46 -5.37
C SER A 1120 -4.69 33.46 -6.89
N CYS A 1121 -4.74 32.26 -7.49
CA CYS A 1121 -4.85 32.05 -8.93
C CYS A 1121 -6.31 32.24 -9.35
N LEU A 1122 -6.63 33.23 -10.18
CA LEU A 1122 -8.00 33.48 -10.65
C LEU A 1122 -8.20 32.84 -12.03
N ARG A 1123 -9.20 31.97 -12.14
CA ARG A 1123 -9.61 31.33 -13.40
C ARG A 1123 -10.79 32.08 -14.01
N PHE A 1124 -10.70 32.40 -15.29
CA PHE A 1124 -11.76 33.09 -16.03
C PHE A 1124 -12.09 32.35 -17.33
N VAL A 1125 -13.37 32.34 -17.68
CA VAL A 1125 -13.89 31.91 -18.99
C VAL A 1125 -14.45 33.14 -19.68
N PHE A 1126 -13.98 33.43 -20.89
CA PHE A 1126 -14.41 34.60 -21.66
C PHE A 1126 -15.02 34.17 -23.00
N PRO A 1127 -16.19 34.70 -23.40
CA PRO A 1127 -16.76 34.47 -24.73
C PRO A 1127 -15.96 35.20 -25.83
N LEU A 1128 -15.93 34.63 -27.03
CA LEU A 1128 -15.27 35.17 -28.22
C LEU A 1128 -16.27 35.93 -29.09
N SER A 1129 -15.90 37.13 -29.56
CA SER A 1129 -16.71 37.98 -30.44
C SER A 1129 -15.89 38.49 -31.63
N CYS A 1130 -16.53 38.80 -32.76
CA CYS A 1130 -15.82 39.34 -33.94
C CYS A 1130 -15.67 40.86 -33.82
N SER A 1131 -14.45 41.37 -33.80
CA SER A 1131 -14.19 42.81 -33.95
C SER A 1131 -13.60 43.08 -35.32
N TRP A 1132 -14.35 43.75 -36.20
CA TRP A 1132 -13.84 44.25 -37.48
C TRP A 1132 -12.83 45.37 -37.22
N CYS A 1133 -11.53 45.09 -37.33
CA CYS A 1133 -10.51 46.14 -37.32
C CYS A 1133 -10.49 46.87 -38.67
N THR A 1134 -11.35 47.88 -38.85
CA THR A 1134 -11.05 48.98 -39.78
C THR A 1134 -10.16 49.99 -39.07
N SER A 1135 -9.01 50.29 -39.68
CA SER A 1135 -8.09 51.34 -39.26
C SER A 1135 -8.81 52.69 -39.11
N GLY A 1136 -8.89 53.21 -37.88
CA GLY A 1136 -9.36 54.58 -37.65
C GLY A 1136 -9.87 54.83 -36.23
N SER A 1137 -9.15 55.66 -35.47
CA SER A 1137 -9.58 56.40 -34.27
C SER A 1137 -10.50 55.70 -33.26
N LEU A 1138 -9.92 55.18 -32.16
CA LEU A 1138 -10.65 54.87 -30.93
C LEU A 1138 -10.94 56.16 -30.15
N GLY A 1139 -12.03 56.85 -30.53
CA GLY A 1139 -12.68 57.88 -29.73
C GLY A 1139 -14.12 57.46 -29.51
N GLY A 1140 -14.40 56.78 -28.40
CA GLY A 1140 -15.73 56.34 -28.04
C GLY A 1140 -15.75 55.79 -26.61
N THR A 1141 -16.50 56.46 -25.75
CA THR A 1141 -16.81 56.09 -24.36
C THR A 1141 -17.44 54.70 -24.28
N TRP A 1142 -16.88 53.83 -23.43
CA TRP A 1142 -17.46 52.54 -23.08
C TRP A 1142 -17.97 52.59 -21.63
N THR A 1143 -19.21 52.14 -21.41
CA THR A 1143 -19.86 52.03 -20.09
C THR A 1143 -19.36 50.80 -19.33
N ARG A 1144 -19.09 50.98 -18.03
CA ARG A 1144 -18.72 49.92 -17.06
C ARG A 1144 -19.86 48.89 -16.89
N GLY A 1145 -19.51 47.61 -16.99
CA GLY A 1145 -20.31 46.44 -16.58
C GLY A 1145 -19.42 45.49 -15.80
#